data_AF-A0A4U5MFX4-F1
#
_entry.id   AF-A0A4U5MFX4-F1
#
_cell.length_a   1.000
_cell.length_b   1.000
_cell.length_c   1.000
_cell.angle_alpha   90.00
_cell.angle_beta   90.00
_cell.angle_gamma   90.00
#
_symmetry.space_group_name_H-M   'P 1'
#
loop_
_entity.id
_entity.type
_entity.pdbx_description
1 polymer ?
#
loop_
_entity_poly.entity_id
_entity_poly.type
_entity_poly.pdbx_seq_one_letter_code
_entity_poly.pdbx_strand_id
1 'polypeptide(L)'
;MTPLRLASERRARGVRFRGMKGIVCVNPYMDIVKEFHERYQLEDDKYWPKNVEISFRPSQEKFRAPRDSRIEIVKYSAPTPCNLNRPLINIMDQVTSNQNAATHSRMCARVHELLDIQIEALGQTLNEEHKSRARLAELPRRIDFNYLSAEKGFILTEEPFFKSLLQCCVKYTLRRVRLKNQVQLPHPQARMAFGVIDETGLLQCGQIFFQATSYITKNPGPSAEKMILLGPVLMTKNPQIVAGDARMFDAVDIPELHHLVDVVVFPKYGPRPHPDEMAGSDLDGDEYTILWDPEFFFDRNEEPLDFPKPVVKTSPDDDRDVNTKMIDFYISYIEQDSIGTIANSFLVTSDLYGIDSEVSISIARKHSLAVDFPKTGKPPEKLTRRPKNGMPPEQPDRFPDFMERSTSPAYVSSSLNGQLYRRAKDMDSVLSQTMDRQQASAIVLDPEMEVEGAEKFYEAAVAMHNAYNASIEALLDNYGIVDEAEAFTGAIIKCRNRISDKDADDMSMFNTNFVVEQRINRTFQQFRRKFFEEFGGIENCTVDETGRSNPNVPLEAQENELNRRYCKDPTPEMKQKASACYKVCYHYATKAERRFLSFAWIVWDVLAEVKRENHFKNKRVKEQRLMGIPIHTRLHAYIRKYTGDISNKVALEEFKKQIAKEERHIAKYVEAHEGLDELCFILLHWGEQHALFNHEFQPRHLFTLLLIHGLDMFPKKRSDAASEWLEKLDLDATIANRGDIRSRIGGFGAVLMEFFKYLGGRIFKQYRFISFEEVGSDEFLLDSKVAPLSRAAGRTYYQISFSGVFAALPQLESEIIPQGYEASEEGKRLYEIDPFTIELPSAKNVQMQDILRNITDLTNVQHLAMRKLKEDYRGK
;
A
#
# COMPACT_ATOMS: atom_id res chain seq x y z
N MET A 1 -6.60 13.24 35.34
CA MET A 1 -5.25 13.33 34.75
C MET A 1 -4.64 11.94 34.71
N THR A 2 -4.89 11.19 33.63
CA THR A 2 -4.12 9.98 33.34
C THR A 2 -2.71 10.47 33.00
N PRO A 3 -1.69 10.19 33.81
CA PRO A 3 -0.36 10.64 33.46
C PRO A 3 0.02 9.91 32.19
N LEU A 4 0.56 10.69 31.26
CA LEU A 4 1.41 10.35 30.13
C LEU A 4 2.58 9.41 30.56
N ARG A 5 2.32 8.29 31.24
CA ARG A 5 3.33 7.30 31.62
C ARG A 5 3.91 6.58 30.39
N LEU A 6 3.14 6.49 29.30
CA LEU A 6 3.64 6.11 27.97
C LEU A 6 4.51 7.19 27.30
N ALA A 7 4.60 8.41 27.85
CA ALA A 7 5.35 9.51 27.28
C ALA A 7 6.70 9.78 27.96
N SER A 8 7.10 9.01 28.98
CA SER A 8 8.47 9.05 29.48
C SER A 8 9.47 8.35 28.56
N GLU A 9 8.97 7.59 27.57
CA GLU A 9 9.76 6.58 26.83
C GLU A 9 10.08 6.97 25.37
N ARG A 10 9.59 8.13 24.90
CA ARG A 10 9.75 8.63 23.52
C ARG A 10 10.88 9.66 23.42
N ARG A 11 11.79 9.44 22.47
CA ARG A 11 13.15 9.98 22.50
C ARG A 11 13.35 11.28 21.72
N ALA A 12 12.47 11.62 20.77
CA ALA A 12 12.36 12.96 20.19
C ALA A 12 10.91 13.40 19.99
N ARG A 13 10.66 14.71 20.15
CA ARG A 13 9.34 15.33 20.10
C ARG A 13 9.41 16.65 19.35
N GLY A 14 8.52 16.84 18.39
CA GLY A 14 8.21 18.16 17.84
C GLY A 14 7.36 18.93 18.84
N VAL A 15 7.85 20.06 19.31
CA VAL A 15 7.22 20.83 20.39
C VAL A 15 6.88 22.26 19.97
N ARG A 16 5.82 22.78 20.58
CA ARG A 16 5.53 24.21 20.67
C ARG A 16 5.48 24.62 22.14
N PHE A 17 6.18 25.70 22.46
CA PHE A 17 6.19 26.28 23.79
C PHE A 17 6.13 27.79 23.68
N ARG A 18 4.91 28.30 23.50
CA ARG A 18 4.63 29.71 23.18
C ARG A 18 5.44 30.19 21.97
N GLY A 19 6.44 31.05 22.19
CA GLY A 19 7.32 31.57 21.14
C GLY A 19 8.40 30.59 20.67
N MET A 20 8.55 29.43 21.33
CA MET A 20 9.52 28.40 20.98
C MET A 20 8.90 27.34 20.07
N LYS A 21 9.63 26.98 19.01
CA LYS A 21 9.29 25.90 18.08
C LYS A 21 10.55 25.10 17.72
N GLY A 22 10.47 23.77 17.78
CA GLY A 22 11.52 22.90 17.27
C GLY A 22 11.36 21.44 17.72
N ILE A 23 12.44 20.67 17.55
CA ILE A 23 12.55 19.31 18.10
C ILE A 23 13.29 19.37 19.45
N VAL A 24 12.79 18.61 20.42
CA VAL A 24 13.49 18.30 21.67
C VAL A 24 13.74 16.80 21.73
N CYS A 25 14.97 16.41 22.04
CA CYS A 25 15.37 15.02 22.22
C CYS A 25 15.86 14.75 23.64
N VAL A 26 15.84 13.49 24.04
CA VAL A 26 16.38 13.04 25.34
C VAL A 26 17.90 13.15 25.27
N ASN A 27 18.52 13.81 26.25
CA ASN A 27 19.96 13.92 26.38
C ASN A 27 20.41 13.41 27.76
N PRO A 28 20.95 12.16 27.85
CA PRO A 28 21.42 11.57 29.10
C PRO A 28 22.53 12.38 29.79
N TYR A 29 23.26 13.22 29.04
CA TYR A 29 24.33 14.05 29.58
C TYR A 29 23.81 15.07 30.60
N MET A 30 22.56 15.52 30.48
CA MET A 30 21.96 16.45 31.44
C MET A 30 21.82 15.81 32.84
N ASP A 31 21.41 14.55 32.89
CA ASP A 31 21.31 13.78 34.14
C ASP A 31 22.71 13.51 34.72
N ILE A 32 23.68 13.14 33.87
CA ILE A 32 25.08 12.92 34.29
C ILE A 32 25.68 14.20 34.90
N VAL A 33 25.46 15.36 34.26
CA VAL A 33 25.93 16.65 34.77
C VAL A 33 25.28 16.98 36.10
N LYS A 34 23.98 16.73 36.25
CA LYS A 34 23.27 16.93 37.52
C LYS A 34 23.83 16.04 38.63
N GLU A 35 23.99 14.74 38.38
CA GLU A 35 24.58 13.79 39.33
C GLU A 35 26.02 14.18 39.71
N PHE A 36 26.81 14.68 38.75
CA PHE A 36 28.15 15.17 39.00
C PHE A 36 28.15 16.40 39.92
N HIS A 37 27.29 17.40 39.67
CA HIS A 37 27.15 18.57 40.55
C HIS A 37 26.66 18.20 41.95
N GLU A 38 25.76 17.21 42.07
CA GLU A 38 25.30 16.68 43.36
C GLU A 38 26.42 15.95 44.11
N ARG A 39 27.18 15.09 43.43
CA ARG A 39 28.28 14.33 44.02
C ARG A 39 29.41 15.22 44.56
N TYR A 40 29.74 16.30 43.85
CA TYR A 40 30.85 17.18 44.19
C TYR A 40 30.45 18.51 44.87
N GLN A 41 29.14 18.71 45.17
CA GLN A 41 28.61 19.92 45.81
C GLN A 41 29.02 21.22 45.12
N LEU A 42 29.06 21.21 43.78
CA LEU A 42 29.42 22.38 42.99
C LEU A 42 28.29 23.42 43.01
N GLU A 43 28.66 24.71 43.03
CA GLU A 43 27.71 25.83 42.92
C GLU A 43 27.09 25.88 41.52
N ASP A 44 25.90 26.49 41.42
CA ASP A 44 25.18 26.64 40.15
C ASP A 44 25.98 27.50 39.16
N ASP A 45 26.27 26.96 37.97
CA ASP A 45 26.85 27.72 36.86
C ASP A 45 25.74 28.51 36.14
N LYS A 46 26.06 29.76 35.77
CA LYS A 46 25.21 30.63 34.94
C LYS A 46 24.84 29.98 33.60
N TYR A 47 25.71 29.13 33.04
CA TYR A 47 25.53 28.49 31.74
C TYR A 47 24.97 27.06 31.84
N TRP A 48 25.22 26.36 32.95
CA TRP A 48 24.72 25.01 33.22
C TRP A 48 24.11 24.91 34.63
N PRO A 49 22.86 25.38 34.82
CA PRO A 49 22.16 25.24 36.08
C PRO A 49 22.02 23.77 36.49
N LYS A 50 22.04 23.48 37.79
CA LYS A 50 21.95 22.11 38.31
C LYS A 50 20.62 21.40 37.99
N ASN A 51 19.54 22.16 37.79
CA ASN A 51 18.18 21.64 37.56
C ASN A 51 17.63 22.05 36.19
N VAL A 52 18.35 21.79 35.10
CA VAL A 52 17.79 21.95 33.74
C VAL A 52 17.01 20.70 33.37
N GLU A 53 15.70 20.82 33.18
CA GLU A 53 14.87 19.73 32.65
C GLU A 53 14.80 19.77 31.12
N ILE A 54 14.79 20.97 30.53
CA ILE A 54 14.66 21.20 29.09
C ILE A 54 15.52 22.41 28.70
N SER A 55 16.25 22.29 27.60
CA SER A 55 17.05 23.38 27.02
C SER A 55 16.58 23.67 25.59
N PHE A 56 16.58 24.96 25.23
CA PHE A 56 16.20 25.44 23.90
C PHE A 56 17.35 26.24 23.27
N ARG A 57 17.53 26.10 21.97
CA ARG A 57 18.52 26.84 21.18
C ARG A 57 17.97 28.21 20.74
N PRO A 58 18.81 29.23 20.54
CA PRO A 58 18.37 30.53 20.04
C PRO A 58 17.56 30.46 18.73
N SER A 59 17.88 29.50 17.85
CA SER A 59 17.14 29.28 16.59
C SER A 59 15.70 28.76 16.77
N GLN A 60 15.37 28.23 17.95
CA GLN A 60 14.03 27.74 18.29
C GLN A 60 13.12 28.88 18.78
N GLU A 61 13.68 30.02 19.21
CA GLU A 61 12.90 31.20 19.58
C GLU A 61 12.45 31.94 18.32
N LYS A 62 11.17 31.85 17.98
CA LYS A 62 10.60 32.50 16.78
C LYS A 62 10.13 33.91 17.08
N PHE A 63 9.67 34.17 18.29
CA PHE A 63 9.34 35.49 18.81
C PHE A 63 9.39 35.48 20.34
N ARG A 64 9.64 36.64 20.95
CA ARG A 64 9.66 36.77 22.40
C ARG A 64 8.26 36.60 22.96
N ALA A 65 8.08 35.62 23.85
CA ALA A 65 6.87 35.41 24.60
C ALA A 65 7.23 35.10 26.08
N PRO A 66 6.38 35.45 27.05
CA PRO A 66 6.60 35.05 28.44
C PRO A 66 6.63 33.52 28.52
N ARG A 67 7.37 32.91 29.45
CA ARG A 67 7.43 31.43 29.58
C ARG A 67 6.16 30.87 30.25
N ASP A 68 5.72 29.68 29.84
CA ASP A 68 4.61 28.93 30.46
C ASP A 68 5.13 27.74 31.30
N SER A 69 4.23 27.01 31.97
CA SER A 69 4.49 25.70 32.57
C SER A 69 4.08 24.52 31.68
N ARG A 70 3.36 24.77 30.58
CA ARG A 70 2.81 23.74 29.69
C ARG A 70 3.53 23.69 28.35
N ILE A 71 3.94 22.49 27.93
CA ILE A 71 4.53 22.22 26.61
C ILE A 71 3.53 21.47 25.75
N GLU A 72 3.38 21.91 24.50
CA GLU A 72 2.51 21.27 23.52
C GLU A 72 3.35 20.36 22.63
N ILE A 73 2.94 19.09 22.51
CA ILE A 73 3.59 18.11 21.62
C ILE A 73 2.78 18.02 20.33
N VAL A 74 3.42 18.29 19.20
CA VAL A 74 2.80 18.22 17.87
C VAL A 74 2.92 16.81 17.30
N LYS A 75 4.13 16.24 17.33
CA LYS A 75 4.45 14.90 16.82
C LYS A 75 5.60 14.31 17.63
N TYR A 76 5.76 13.00 17.59
CA TYR A 76 6.80 12.26 18.30
C TYR A 76 7.48 11.26 17.37
N SER A 77 8.73 10.91 17.67
CA SER A 77 9.49 9.91 16.90
C SER A 77 8.76 8.56 16.91
N ALA A 78 8.53 8.00 15.72
CA ALA A 78 7.86 6.72 15.52
C ALA A 78 8.34 6.08 14.20
N PRO A 79 8.32 4.72 14.11
CA PRO A 79 8.72 4.03 12.88
C PRO A 79 7.72 4.36 11.76
N THR A 80 8.12 5.26 10.86
CA THR A 80 7.23 5.82 9.83
C THR A 80 7.57 5.23 8.46
N PRO A 81 6.60 4.63 7.75
CA PRO A 81 6.80 4.13 6.39
C PRO A 81 7.06 5.28 5.42
N CYS A 82 7.77 5.01 4.33
CA CYS A 82 8.08 5.98 3.30
C CYS A 82 7.61 5.49 1.92
N ASN A 83 7.39 6.45 1.03
CA ASN A 83 7.01 6.19 -0.36
C ASN A 83 7.87 7.06 -1.26
N LEU A 84 8.16 6.56 -2.46
CA LEU A 84 8.66 7.39 -3.55
C LEU A 84 7.57 8.38 -3.99
N ASN A 85 7.99 9.47 -4.62
CA ASN A 85 7.11 10.47 -5.19
C ASN A 85 7.72 11.02 -6.49
N ARG A 86 6.91 11.74 -7.28
CA ARG A 86 7.33 12.26 -8.60
C ARG A 86 8.66 13.04 -8.57
N PRO A 87 8.87 14.02 -7.67
CA PRO A 87 10.13 14.76 -7.67
C PRO A 87 11.34 13.89 -7.30
N LEU A 88 11.22 12.99 -6.32
CA LEU A 88 12.33 12.08 -5.98
C LEU A 88 12.65 11.12 -7.12
N ILE A 89 11.61 10.55 -7.76
CA ILE A 89 11.78 9.70 -8.95
C ILE A 89 12.46 10.48 -10.07
N ASN A 90 12.07 11.73 -10.31
CA ASN A 90 12.68 12.60 -11.33
C ASN A 90 14.17 12.85 -11.06
N ILE A 91 14.54 13.13 -9.81
CA ILE A 91 15.94 13.31 -9.41
C ILE A 91 16.72 12.01 -9.62
N MET A 92 16.25 10.88 -9.08
CA MET A 92 16.95 9.60 -9.21
C MET A 92 17.12 9.20 -10.68
N ASP A 93 16.07 9.34 -11.51
CA ASP A 93 16.08 9.03 -12.94
C ASP A 93 17.20 9.81 -13.68
N GLN A 94 17.25 11.12 -13.49
CA GLN A 94 18.19 11.98 -14.20
C GLN A 94 19.61 11.93 -13.64
N VAL A 95 19.78 11.92 -12.31
CA VAL A 95 21.10 11.82 -11.66
C VAL A 95 21.78 10.52 -12.06
N THR A 96 21.08 9.39 -11.94
CA THR A 96 21.68 8.10 -12.32
C THR A 96 21.96 8.01 -13.82
N SER A 97 21.09 8.57 -14.67
CA SER A 97 21.31 8.65 -16.13
C SER A 97 22.57 9.43 -16.49
N ASN A 98 22.85 10.53 -15.77
CA ASN A 98 24.03 11.37 -15.97
C ASN A 98 25.31 10.77 -15.37
N GLN A 99 25.18 9.89 -14.38
CA GLN A 99 26.33 9.24 -13.73
C GLN A 99 26.80 8.00 -14.49
N ASN A 100 25.94 7.01 -14.67
CA ASN A 100 26.31 5.70 -15.24
C ASN A 100 25.08 4.93 -15.72
N ALA A 101 25.14 4.41 -16.96
CA ALA A 101 24.06 3.63 -17.57
C ALA A 101 23.72 2.33 -16.80
N ALA A 102 24.70 1.68 -16.17
CA ALA A 102 24.45 0.48 -15.36
C ALA A 102 23.70 0.82 -14.07
N THR A 103 24.14 1.86 -13.35
CA THR A 103 23.48 2.39 -12.15
C THR A 103 22.06 2.86 -12.46
N HIS A 104 21.88 3.56 -13.58
CA HIS A 104 20.56 3.97 -14.06
C HIS A 104 19.64 2.78 -14.35
N SER A 105 20.14 1.78 -15.08
CA SER A 105 19.36 0.58 -15.41
C SER A 105 18.96 -0.20 -14.15
N ARG A 106 19.86 -0.29 -13.16
CA ARG A 106 19.63 -0.91 -11.85
C ARG A 106 18.52 -0.19 -11.08
N MET A 107 18.66 1.13 -10.87
CA MET A 107 17.67 1.94 -10.14
C MET A 107 16.29 1.89 -10.82
N CYS A 108 16.26 2.07 -12.15
CA CYS A 108 15.03 1.97 -12.92
C CYS A 108 14.40 0.58 -12.80
N ALA A 109 15.19 -0.50 -12.82
CA ALA A 109 14.69 -1.86 -12.61
C ALA A 109 14.02 -2.00 -11.24
N ARG A 110 14.69 -1.52 -10.18
CA ARG A 110 14.18 -1.58 -8.81
C ARG A 110 12.87 -0.83 -8.61
N VAL A 111 12.74 0.40 -9.12
CA VAL A 111 11.47 1.16 -8.98
C VAL A 111 10.30 0.42 -9.63
N HIS A 112 10.54 -0.19 -10.79
CA HIS A 112 9.52 -0.98 -11.47
C HIS A 112 9.19 -2.28 -10.75
N GLU A 113 10.18 -2.95 -10.16
CA GLU A 113 9.97 -4.12 -9.31
C GLU A 113 9.13 -3.78 -8.08
N LEU A 114 9.42 -2.67 -7.40
CA LEU A 114 8.63 -2.21 -6.25
C LEU A 114 7.18 -1.90 -6.63
N LEU A 115 6.96 -1.30 -7.80
CA LEU A 115 5.62 -1.12 -8.33
C LEU A 115 4.92 -2.47 -8.53
N ASP A 116 5.61 -3.46 -9.08
CA ASP A 116 5.05 -4.80 -9.32
C ASP A 116 4.69 -5.53 -8.02
N ILE A 117 5.55 -5.45 -7.00
CA ILE A 117 5.28 -5.95 -5.65
C ILE A 117 4.05 -5.26 -5.05
N GLN A 118 3.96 -3.93 -5.19
CA GLN A 118 2.84 -3.17 -4.66
C GLN A 118 1.51 -3.56 -5.34
N ILE A 119 1.50 -3.71 -6.66
CA ILE A 119 0.30 -4.12 -7.40
C ILE A 119 -0.12 -5.54 -7.02
N GLU A 120 0.85 -6.44 -6.88
CA GLU A 120 0.59 -7.81 -6.44
C GLU A 120 -0.05 -7.82 -5.05
N ALA A 121 0.49 -7.08 -4.09
CA ALA A 121 -0.09 -6.94 -2.76
C ALA A 121 -1.54 -6.41 -2.81
N LEU A 122 -1.84 -5.48 -3.73
CA LEU A 122 -3.20 -4.98 -3.93
C LEU A 122 -4.15 -6.06 -4.48
N GLY A 123 -3.70 -6.86 -5.45
CA GLY A 123 -4.47 -7.99 -5.98
C GLY A 123 -4.71 -9.08 -4.92
N GLN A 124 -3.70 -9.38 -4.11
CA GLN A 124 -3.81 -10.34 -3.01
C GLN A 124 -4.78 -9.84 -1.93
N THR A 125 -4.82 -8.53 -1.66
CA THR A 125 -5.80 -7.92 -0.74
C THR A 125 -7.26 -8.15 -1.17
N LEU A 126 -7.52 -8.41 -2.46
CA LEU A 126 -8.87 -8.68 -2.99
C LEU A 126 -9.25 -10.16 -3.02
N ASN A 127 -8.28 -11.07 -2.99
CA ASN A 127 -8.52 -12.51 -3.19
C ASN A 127 -8.06 -13.40 -2.04
N GLU A 128 -7.12 -12.94 -1.20
CA GLU A 128 -6.60 -13.69 -0.07
C GLU A 128 -7.26 -13.20 1.22
N GLU A 129 -8.04 -14.08 1.85
CA GLU A 129 -8.89 -13.74 3.01
C GLU A 129 -8.08 -13.16 4.17
N HIS A 130 -6.88 -13.70 4.44
CA HIS A 130 -6.00 -13.19 5.48
C HIS A 130 -5.57 -11.74 5.22
N LYS A 131 -5.16 -11.41 3.98
CA LYS A 131 -4.76 -10.04 3.63
C LYS A 131 -5.95 -9.08 3.58
N SER A 132 -7.10 -9.55 3.10
CA SER A 132 -8.35 -8.79 3.17
C SER A 132 -8.70 -8.42 4.61
N ARG A 133 -8.63 -9.38 5.54
CA ARG A 133 -8.88 -9.15 6.97
C ARG A 133 -7.91 -8.16 7.59
N ALA A 134 -6.60 -8.34 7.34
CA ALA A 134 -5.58 -7.42 7.82
C ALA A 134 -5.86 -5.99 7.32
N ARG A 135 -6.22 -5.83 6.05
CA ARG A 135 -6.54 -4.51 5.48
C ARG A 135 -7.80 -3.89 6.07
N LEU A 136 -8.86 -4.68 6.28
CA LEU A 136 -10.10 -4.21 6.89
C LEU A 136 -9.89 -3.85 8.37
N ALA A 137 -9.03 -4.57 9.09
CA ALA A 137 -8.68 -4.27 10.47
C ALA A 137 -7.92 -2.95 10.66
N GLU A 138 -7.32 -2.39 9.60
CA GLU A 138 -6.68 -1.06 9.62
C GLU A 138 -7.69 0.10 9.58
N LEU A 139 -8.94 -0.17 9.17
CA LEU A 139 -10.00 0.84 9.08
C LEU A 139 -10.45 1.32 10.46
N PRO A 140 -11.13 2.49 10.55
CA PRO A 140 -11.77 2.92 11.79
C PRO A 140 -12.66 1.80 12.35
N ARG A 141 -12.47 1.43 13.62
CA ARG A 141 -13.05 0.25 14.25
C ARG A 141 -14.56 0.41 14.49
N ARG A 142 -15.38 0.39 13.43
CA ARG A 142 -16.85 0.41 13.46
C ARG A 142 -17.43 -1.00 13.52
N ILE A 143 -16.73 -1.92 12.86
CA ILE A 143 -17.02 -3.35 12.77
C ILE A 143 -15.78 -4.07 13.25
N ASP A 144 -15.95 -5.08 14.08
CA ASP A 144 -14.85 -5.97 14.45
C ASP A 144 -14.72 -7.11 13.44
N PHE A 145 -13.82 -6.92 12.46
CA PHE A 145 -13.55 -7.93 11.44
C PHE A 145 -12.89 -9.21 11.99
N ASN A 146 -12.24 -9.14 13.16
CA ASN A 146 -11.66 -10.32 13.81
C ASN A 146 -12.76 -11.17 14.48
N TYR A 147 -13.81 -10.52 15.00
CA TYR A 147 -14.99 -11.22 15.53
C TYR A 147 -15.77 -11.95 14.42
N LEU A 148 -15.80 -11.39 13.21
CA LEU A 148 -16.39 -12.00 12.01
C LEU A 148 -15.46 -13.10 11.44
N SER A 149 -15.12 -14.11 12.24
CA SER A 149 -14.14 -15.14 11.88
C SER A 149 -14.69 -16.18 10.90
N ALA A 150 -13.78 -16.90 10.24
CA ALA A 150 -14.13 -18.05 9.39
C ALA A 150 -14.84 -19.17 10.18
N GLU A 151 -14.56 -19.31 11.49
CA GLU A 151 -15.27 -20.25 12.37
C GLU A 151 -16.76 -19.96 12.47
N LYS A 152 -17.14 -18.68 12.36
CA LYS A 152 -18.53 -18.22 12.33
C LYS A 152 -19.14 -18.25 10.92
N GLY A 153 -18.42 -18.76 9.92
CA GLY A 153 -18.87 -18.88 8.53
C GLY A 153 -18.63 -17.63 7.68
N PHE A 154 -17.81 -16.67 8.13
CA PHE A 154 -17.56 -15.44 7.36
C PHE A 154 -16.35 -15.58 6.43
N ILE A 155 -16.58 -15.27 5.16
CA ILE A 155 -15.56 -14.94 4.17
C ILE A 155 -15.79 -13.48 3.77
N LEU A 156 -14.86 -12.61 4.13
CA LEU A 156 -15.00 -11.18 3.88
C LEU A 156 -14.82 -10.85 2.39
N THR A 157 -14.12 -11.67 1.63
CA THR A 157 -13.93 -11.50 0.18
C THR A 157 -15.19 -11.80 -0.66
N GLU A 158 -16.13 -12.59 -0.15
CA GLU A 158 -17.39 -12.93 -0.84
C GLU A 158 -18.52 -11.96 -0.51
N GLU A 159 -18.48 -11.36 0.68
CA GLU A 159 -19.52 -10.47 1.15
C GLU A 159 -19.48 -9.13 0.37
N PRO A 160 -20.57 -8.74 -0.33
CA PRO A 160 -20.61 -7.56 -1.20
C PRO A 160 -20.17 -6.24 -0.55
N PHE A 161 -20.54 -5.97 0.70
CA PHE A 161 -20.16 -4.73 1.39
C PHE A 161 -18.66 -4.71 1.68
N PHE A 162 -18.09 -5.74 2.31
CA PHE A 162 -16.67 -5.83 2.62
C PHE A 162 -15.81 -5.86 1.36
N LYS A 163 -16.24 -6.55 0.31
CA LYS A 163 -15.61 -6.50 -1.01
C LYS A 163 -15.57 -5.08 -1.57
N SER A 164 -16.66 -4.31 -1.44
CA SER A 164 -16.69 -2.90 -1.86
C SER A 164 -15.70 -2.02 -1.08
N LEU A 165 -15.53 -2.27 0.24
CA LEU A 165 -14.54 -1.57 1.07
C LEU A 165 -13.10 -1.89 0.62
N LEU A 166 -12.81 -3.17 0.36
CA LEU A 166 -11.51 -3.62 -0.12
C LEU A 166 -11.18 -3.02 -1.49
N GLN A 167 -12.12 -3.05 -2.43
CA GLN A 167 -11.97 -2.45 -3.75
C GLN A 167 -11.75 -0.95 -3.68
N CYS A 168 -12.47 -0.26 -2.80
CA CYS A 168 -12.27 1.16 -2.56
C CYS A 168 -10.84 1.46 -2.06
N CYS A 169 -10.36 0.71 -1.07
CA CYS A 169 -8.98 0.80 -0.57
C CYS A 169 -7.93 0.56 -1.67
N VAL A 170 -8.14 -0.45 -2.51
CA VAL A 170 -7.24 -0.79 -3.62
C VAL A 170 -7.26 0.30 -4.70
N LYS A 171 -8.45 0.75 -5.10
CA LYS A 171 -8.65 1.85 -6.06
C LYS A 171 -7.98 3.14 -5.59
N TYR A 172 -8.14 3.48 -4.31
CA TYR A 172 -7.50 4.66 -3.72
C TYR A 172 -5.98 4.58 -3.79
N THR A 173 -5.40 3.44 -3.40
CA THR A 173 -3.95 3.24 -3.45
C THR A 173 -3.42 3.29 -4.88
N LEU A 174 -4.09 2.61 -5.81
CA LEU A 174 -3.72 2.59 -7.23
C LEU A 174 -3.82 3.98 -7.87
N ARG A 175 -4.83 4.78 -7.50
CA ARG A 175 -4.93 6.17 -7.95
C ARG A 175 -3.85 7.06 -7.37
N ARG A 176 -3.35 6.82 -6.15
CA ARG A 176 -2.16 7.53 -5.63
C ARG A 176 -0.91 7.19 -6.41
N VAL A 177 -0.74 5.93 -6.83
CA VAL A 177 0.32 5.55 -7.77
C VAL A 177 0.14 6.28 -9.10
N ARG A 178 -1.05 6.26 -9.72
CA ARG A 178 -1.33 6.97 -10.99
C ARG A 178 -1.08 8.48 -10.90
N LEU A 179 -1.64 9.15 -9.89
CA LEU A 179 -1.66 10.62 -9.79
C LEU A 179 -0.44 11.23 -9.10
N LYS A 180 0.30 10.45 -8.29
CA LYS A 180 1.45 10.95 -7.52
C LYS A 180 2.72 10.09 -7.68
N ASN A 181 2.70 9.02 -8.49
CA ASN A 181 3.76 8.00 -8.58
C ASN A 181 4.21 7.53 -7.20
N GLN A 182 3.25 7.33 -6.31
CA GLN A 182 3.50 6.98 -4.93
C GLN A 182 3.80 5.49 -4.76
N VAL A 183 5.00 5.09 -5.17
CA VAL A 183 5.48 3.71 -5.05
C VAL A 183 5.95 3.45 -3.62
N GLN A 184 5.42 2.41 -2.99
CA GLN A 184 5.75 2.08 -1.60
C GLN A 184 7.15 1.47 -1.48
N LEU A 185 7.93 1.95 -0.51
CA LEU A 185 9.25 1.39 -0.21
C LEU A 185 9.15 0.28 0.85
N PRO A 186 9.95 -0.80 0.74
CA PRO A 186 9.92 -1.89 1.71
C PRO A 186 10.33 -1.43 3.11
N HIS A 187 9.55 -1.84 4.11
CA HIS A 187 9.82 -1.49 5.50
C HIS A 187 11.23 -1.92 6.00
N PRO A 188 11.82 -3.05 5.59
CA PRO A 188 13.16 -3.40 6.04
C PRO A 188 14.29 -2.54 5.43
N GLN A 189 13.98 -1.67 4.47
CA GLN A 189 14.98 -1.00 3.63
C GLN A 189 14.85 0.53 3.58
N ALA A 190 13.77 1.09 4.14
CA ALA A 190 13.60 2.53 4.17
C ALA A 190 12.65 3.02 5.28
N ARG A 191 12.91 4.23 5.79
CA ARG A 191 12.15 4.91 6.86
C ARG A 191 12.06 6.42 6.63
N MET A 192 11.00 7.03 7.14
CA MET A 192 11.01 8.46 7.45
C MET A 192 11.33 8.67 8.93
N ALA A 193 12.19 9.64 9.24
CA ALA A 193 12.59 9.96 10.60
C ALA A 193 12.87 11.45 10.78
N PHE A 194 12.74 11.95 12.01
CA PHE A 194 13.14 13.31 12.35
C PHE A 194 14.65 13.48 12.28
N GLY A 195 15.10 14.66 11.83
CA GLY A 195 16.49 15.06 11.96
C GLY A 195 16.81 15.64 13.35
N VAL A 196 17.91 15.18 13.95
CA VAL A 196 18.49 15.74 15.17
C VAL A 196 19.99 15.95 15.00
N ILE A 197 20.60 16.69 15.92
CA ILE A 197 22.04 16.97 15.89
C ILE A 197 22.78 16.06 16.88
N ASP A 198 23.99 15.65 16.53
CA ASP A 198 24.90 14.97 17.43
C ASP A 198 25.43 15.95 18.49
N GLU A 199 24.95 15.84 19.73
CA GLU A 199 25.45 16.67 20.84
C GLU A 199 26.85 16.24 21.30
N THR A 200 27.27 15.00 21.04
CA THR A 200 28.57 14.44 21.43
C THR A 200 29.70 14.97 20.56
N GLY A 201 29.41 15.26 19.28
CA GLY A 201 30.38 15.75 18.30
C GLY A 201 31.32 14.67 17.77
N LEU A 202 30.93 13.39 17.88
CA LEU A 202 31.70 12.23 17.43
C LEU A 202 31.50 11.93 15.95
N LEU A 203 30.32 12.22 15.40
CA LEU A 203 30.03 12.02 13.97
C LEU A 203 30.87 12.97 13.10
N GLN A 204 31.52 12.41 12.07
CA GLN A 204 32.28 13.17 11.08
C GLN A 204 31.39 13.67 9.94
N CYS A 205 31.87 14.67 9.19
CA CYS A 205 31.22 15.12 7.97
C CYS A 205 31.10 13.97 6.95
N GLY A 206 29.91 13.76 6.39
CA GLY A 206 29.57 12.64 5.52
C GLY A 206 28.97 11.43 6.24
N GLN A 207 29.00 11.41 7.58
CA GLN A 207 28.45 10.34 8.39
C GLN A 207 27.10 10.71 9.01
N ILE A 208 26.28 9.70 9.28
CA ILE A 208 25.07 9.82 10.10
C ILE A 208 24.99 8.67 11.11
N PHE A 209 24.21 8.85 12.17
CA PHE A 209 23.77 7.73 13.01
C PHE A 209 22.26 7.54 12.86
N PHE A 210 21.85 6.30 12.64
CA PHE A 210 20.43 5.93 12.58
C PHE A 210 20.19 4.57 13.21
N GLN A 211 19.29 4.54 14.19
CA GLN A 211 18.83 3.32 14.84
C GLN A 211 17.32 3.20 14.67
N ALA A 212 16.87 2.18 13.95
CA ALA A 212 15.48 1.94 13.62
C ALA A 212 14.83 0.93 14.58
N THR A 213 13.55 1.13 14.87
CA THR A 213 12.72 0.04 15.38
C THR A 213 12.48 -0.98 14.26
N SER A 214 12.71 -2.26 14.55
CA SER A 214 12.75 -3.34 13.54
C SER A 214 11.40 -3.57 12.86
N TYR A 215 10.30 -3.36 13.59
CA TYR A 215 8.93 -3.49 13.06
C TYR A 215 8.19 -2.16 13.10
N ILE A 216 7.40 -1.90 12.06
CA ILE A 216 6.47 -0.76 12.07
C ILE A 216 5.27 -1.14 12.94
N THR A 217 5.20 -0.55 14.12
CA THR A 217 4.03 -0.62 14.98
C THR A 217 3.66 0.80 15.39
N LYS A 218 2.35 1.11 15.50
CA LYS A 218 1.90 2.47 15.84
C LYS A 218 2.39 2.90 17.23
N ASN A 219 2.65 1.94 18.12
CA ASN A 219 3.15 2.16 19.48
C ASN A 219 4.13 1.02 19.84
N PRO A 220 5.41 1.05 19.40
CA PRO A 220 6.37 0.04 19.79
C PRO A 220 6.62 0.10 21.31
N GLY A 221 6.67 -1.05 21.97
CA GLY A 221 7.03 -1.14 23.38
C GLY A 221 8.52 -0.87 23.62
N PRO A 222 8.96 -0.63 24.88
CA PRO A 222 10.36 -0.34 25.21
C PRO A 222 11.35 -1.44 24.82
N SER A 223 10.88 -2.69 24.84
CA SER A 223 11.61 -3.90 24.46
C SER A 223 11.50 -4.24 22.97
N ALA A 224 10.94 -3.34 22.15
CA ALA A 224 10.89 -3.54 20.72
C ALA A 224 12.33 -3.71 20.19
N GLU A 225 12.50 -4.67 19.30
CA GLU A 225 13.79 -4.98 18.68
C GLU A 225 14.28 -3.77 17.87
N LYS A 226 15.57 -3.44 18.00
CA LYS A 226 16.19 -2.26 17.37
C LYS A 226 17.32 -2.70 16.47
N MET A 227 17.46 -2.02 15.35
CA MET A 227 18.50 -2.25 14.35
C MET A 227 19.30 -0.98 14.17
N ILE A 228 20.61 -1.07 14.41
CA ILE A 228 21.55 0.00 14.07
C ILE A 228 21.92 -0.17 12.61
N LEU A 229 21.80 0.90 11.83
CA LEU A 229 22.13 0.88 10.42
C LEU A 229 23.63 1.13 10.22
N LEU A 230 24.25 0.35 9.34
CA LEU A 230 25.68 0.45 9.02
C LEU A 230 25.88 0.52 7.51
N GLY A 231 26.80 1.38 7.08
CA GLY A 231 27.22 1.53 5.69
C GLY A 231 26.40 2.57 4.91
N PRO A 232 26.48 2.55 3.57
CA PRO A 232 25.93 3.58 2.71
C PRO A 232 24.40 3.69 2.81
N VAL A 233 23.92 4.93 2.81
CA VAL A 233 22.49 5.26 2.79
C VAL A 233 22.23 6.41 1.82
N LEU A 234 21.12 6.34 1.08
CA LEU A 234 20.59 7.46 0.31
C LEU A 234 19.58 8.20 1.17
N MET A 235 19.73 9.52 1.28
CA MET A 235 18.83 10.38 2.04
C MET A 235 18.31 11.56 1.21
N THR A 236 17.12 12.01 1.54
CA THR A 236 16.51 13.22 0.95
C THR A 236 15.51 13.84 1.93
N LYS A 237 15.20 15.11 1.73
CA LYS A 237 14.12 15.80 2.43
C LYS A 237 13.03 16.26 1.46
N ASN A 238 11.78 15.94 1.81
CA ASN A 238 10.63 16.39 1.03
C ASN A 238 10.24 17.84 1.40
N PRO A 239 9.85 18.70 0.44
CA PRO A 239 9.91 18.50 -1.01
C PRO A 239 11.33 18.74 -1.57
N GLN A 240 11.83 17.79 -2.35
CA GLN A 240 13.09 17.91 -3.11
C GLN A 240 12.81 18.36 -4.55
N ILE A 241 13.75 19.10 -5.15
CA ILE A 241 13.62 19.66 -6.50
C ILE A 241 14.89 19.44 -7.32
N VAL A 242 16.06 19.79 -6.80
CA VAL A 242 17.30 19.79 -7.59
C VAL A 242 18.08 18.50 -7.40
N ALA A 243 19.00 18.22 -8.32
CA ALA A 243 19.83 17.00 -8.31
C ALA A 243 20.53 16.76 -6.97
N GLY A 244 21.10 17.82 -6.38
CA GLY A 244 21.83 17.76 -5.11
C GLY A 244 20.99 17.54 -3.84
N ASP A 245 19.66 17.55 -3.93
CA ASP A 245 18.76 17.38 -2.77
C ASP A 245 18.68 15.92 -2.27
N ALA A 246 19.06 14.96 -3.11
CA ALA A 246 19.20 13.54 -2.73
C ALA A 246 20.68 13.18 -2.64
N ARG A 247 21.11 12.67 -1.48
CA ARG A 247 22.54 12.54 -1.13
C ARG A 247 22.85 11.21 -0.44
N MET A 248 23.99 10.64 -0.77
CA MET A 248 24.62 9.50 -0.13
C MET A 248 25.35 9.94 1.14
N PHE A 249 25.14 9.20 2.22
CA PHE A 249 25.85 9.30 3.50
C PHE A 249 26.33 7.92 3.95
N ASP A 250 27.21 7.87 4.94
CA ASP A 250 27.66 6.64 5.59
C ASP A 250 27.06 6.52 7.00
N ALA A 251 26.25 5.50 7.24
CA ALA A 251 25.70 5.21 8.55
C ALA A 251 26.74 4.48 9.41
N VAL A 252 27.04 5.03 10.58
CA VAL A 252 28.05 4.50 11.50
C VAL A 252 27.46 4.25 12.88
N ASP A 253 28.03 3.28 13.58
CA ASP A 253 27.65 2.98 14.96
C ASP A 253 28.43 3.85 15.95
N ILE A 254 27.70 4.63 16.76
CA ILE A 254 28.22 5.44 17.86
C ILE A 254 27.47 5.01 19.13
N PRO A 255 28.11 4.26 20.05
CA PRO A 255 27.50 3.77 21.29
C PRO A 255 26.82 4.86 22.13
N GLU A 256 27.41 6.05 22.18
CA GLU A 256 26.90 7.20 22.91
C GLU A 256 25.55 7.68 22.35
N LEU A 257 25.23 7.37 21.09
CA LEU A 257 23.99 7.75 20.42
C LEU A 257 22.91 6.66 20.43
N HIS A 258 23.14 5.47 21.01
CA HIS A 258 22.14 4.38 21.11
C HIS A 258 20.87 4.76 21.88
N HIS A 259 20.96 5.85 22.65
CA HIS A 259 19.82 6.46 23.29
C HIS A 259 18.91 7.21 22.28
N LEU A 260 19.22 7.32 20.99
CA LEU A 260 18.37 7.94 19.96
C LEU A 260 17.81 6.87 19.03
N VAL A 261 16.47 6.80 18.87
CA VAL A 261 15.78 5.76 18.09
C VAL A 261 14.71 6.40 17.23
N ASP A 262 14.55 5.91 16.00
CA ASP A 262 13.64 6.43 14.99
C ASP A 262 13.84 7.94 14.72
N VAL A 263 15.10 8.37 14.81
CA VAL A 263 15.60 9.71 14.46
C VAL A 263 16.94 9.57 13.76
N VAL A 264 17.20 10.42 12.76
CA VAL A 264 18.51 10.50 12.12
C VAL A 264 19.34 11.59 12.77
N VAL A 265 20.57 11.24 13.14
CA VAL A 265 21.49 12.13 13.82
C VAL A 265 22.53 12.62 12.83
N PHE A 266 22.61 13.94 12.69
CA PHE A 266 23.57 14.62 11.83
C PHE A 266 24.80 15.09 12.61
N PRO A 267 25.97 15.20 11.94
CA PRO A 267 27.19 15.67 12.56
C PRO A 267 27.07 17.14 12.96
N LYS A 268 27.68 17.47 14.10
CA LYS A 268 27.75 18.84 14.62
C LYS A 268 28.70 19.74 13.85
N TYR A 269 29.74 19.14 13.26
CA TYR A 269 30.83 19.84 12.60
C TYR A 269 30.90 19.47 11.12
N GLY A 270 31.23 20.45 10.28
CA GLY A 270 31.35 20.28 8.84
C GLY A 270 31.41 21.63 8.14
N PRO A 271 31.74 21.66 6.83
CA PRO A 271 31.79 22.88 6.04
C PRO A 271 30.41 23.49 5.80
N ARG A 272 29.38 22.64 5.68
CA ARG A 272 27.98 22.99 5.51
C ARG A 272 27.12 21.96 6.28
N PRO A 273 26.06 22.38 6.99
CA PRO A 273 25.18 21.43 7.66
C PRO A 273 24.50 20.49 6.64
N HIS A 274 24.58 19.17 6.80
CA HIS A 274 23.92 18.22 5.91
C HIS A 274 22.40 18.41 5.75
N PRO A 275 21.64 18.81 6.79
CA PRO A 275 20.26 19.27 6.62
C PRO A 275 20.09 20.34 5.53
N ASP A 276 20.97 21.34 5.52
CA ASP A 276 20.91 22.48 4.60
C ASP A 276 21.26 22.07 3.16
N GLU A 277 22.10 21.04 2.99
CA GLU A 277 22.44 20.46 1.69
C GLU A 277 21.25 19.77 1.00
N MET A 278 20.21 19.38 1.76
CA MET A 278 19.01 18.72 1.25
C MET A 278 17.82 19.69 1.25
N ALA A 279 17.56 20.38 0.14
CA ALA A 279 16.45 21.32 -0.02
C ALA A 279 16.41 22.47 1.01
N GLY A 280 17.57 22.89 1.53
CA GLY A 280 17.67 23.98 2.52
C GLY A 280 17.00 23.67 3.86
N SER A 281 16.95 22.39 4.25
CA SER A 281 16.29 21.92 5.46
C SER A 281 16.89 22.49 6.75
N ASP A 282 16.08 22.54 7.80
CA ASP A 282 16.55 22.78 9.17
C ASP A 282 16.17 21.61 10.10
N LEU A 283 16.37 21.78 11.41
CA LEU A 283 16.05 20.78 12.43
C LEU A 283 14.92 21.26 13.36
N ASP A 284 13.94 21.99 12.83
CA ASP A 284 12.80 22.52 13.59
C ASP A 284 11.56 21.61 13.58
N GLY A 285 11.66 20.45 12.94
CA GLY A 285 10.57 19.51 12.72
C GLY A 285 10.68 18.70 11.42
N ASP A 286 11.72 18.93 10.63
CA ASP A 286 11.89 18.28 9.32
C ASP A 286 12.11 16.76 9.43
N GLU A 287 11.51 16.05 8.48
CA GLU A 287 11.58 14.61 8.34
C GLU A 287 12.34 14.23 7.07
N TYR A 288 13.26 13.29 7.23
CA TYR A 288 14.16 12.81 6.19
C TYR A 288 13.74 11.41 5.78
N THR A 289 13.74 11.15 4.48
CA THR A 289 13.63 9.79 3.95
C THR A 289 15.02 9.19 3.93
N ILE A 290 15.17 8.03 4.55
CA ILE A 290 16.43 7.27 4.64
C ILE A 290 16.19 5.95 3.91
N LEU A 291 16.98 5.68 2.87
CA LEU A 291 16.93 4.47 2.07
C LEU A 291 18.28 3.75 2.14
N TRP A 292 18.29 2.50 2.54
CA TRP A 292 19.49 1.65 2.60
C TRP A 292 19.35 0.41 1.71
N ASP A 293 18.66 0.58 0.58
CA ASP A 293 18.56 -0.41 -0.49
C ASP A 293 19.63 -0.09 -1.55
N PRO A 294 20.65 -0.96 -1.72
CA PRO A 294 21.77 -0.73 -2.64
C PRO A 294 21.38 -0.48 -4.09
N GLU A 295 20.21 -0.95 -4.50
CA GLU A 295 19.73 -0.77 -5.86
C GLU A 295 19.47 0.72 -6.19
N PHE A 296 19.24 1.57 -5.17
CA PHE A 296 19.03 3.01 -5.31
C PHE A 296 20.30 3.86 -5.20
N PHE A 297 21.44 3.28 -4.84
CA PHE A 297 22.64 4.08 -4.54
C PHE A 297 23.18 4.81 -5.78
N PHE A 298 23.54 6.07 -5.56
CA PHE A 298 24.24 6.88 -6.53
C PHE A 298 25.74 6.56 -6.50
N ASP A 299 26.43 6.81 -7.62
CA ASP A 299 27.88 6.62 -7.69
C ASP A 299 28.63 7.75 -6.97
N ARG A 300 28.02 8.95 -6.90
CA ARG A 300 28.53 10.13 -6.20
C ARG A 300 27.39 11.09 -5.82
N ASN A 301 27.68 12.03 -4.93
CA ASN A 301 26.80 13.16 -4.62
C ASN A 301 26.93 14.26 -5.68
N GLU A 302 25.79 14.84 -6.08
CA GLU A 302 25.75 16.06 -6.87
C GLU A 302 25.91 17.30 -5.98
N GLU A 303 26.34 18.42 -6.56
CA GLU A 303 26.57 19.66 -5.80
C GLU A 303 25.25 20.21 -5.23
N PRO A 304 25.19 20.50 -3.92
CA PRO A 304 23.98 21.04 -3.30
C PRO A 304 23.77 22.49 -3.72
N LEU A 305 22.60 22.82 -4.26
CA LEU A 305 22.29 24.19 -4.64
C LEU A 305 22.23 25.09 -3.40
N ASP A 306 22.78 26.30 -3.51
CA ASP A 306 22.65 27.31 -2.47
C ASP A 306 21.34 28.08 -2.65
N PHE A 307 20.55 28.12 -1.57
CA PHE A 307 19.27 28.80 -1.49
C PHE A 307 19.38 29.96 -0.51
N PRO A 308 19.91 31.12 -0.93
CA PRO A 308 20.13 32.24 -0.04
C PRO A 308 18.80 32.76 0.51
N LYS A 309 18.66 32.72 1.84
CA LYS A 309 17.46 33.21 2.51
C LYS A 309 17.34 34.73 2.34
N PRO A 310 16.22 35.25 1.82
CA PRO A 310 16.09 36.67 1.60
C PRO A 310 16.11 37.42 2.93
N VAL A 311 17.06 38.34 3.10
CA VAL A 311 17.12 39.21 4.28
C VAL A 311 15.90 40.14 4.24
N VAL A 312 14.97 39.95 5.18
CA VAL A 312 13.85 40.86 5.39
C VAL A 312 14.35 41.98 6.29
N LYS A 313 14.57 43.17 5.71
CA LYS A 313 14.79 44.37 6.50
C LYS A 313 13.41 44.83 6.98
N THR A 314 13.13 44.72 8.27
CA THR A 314 12.01 45.43 8.88
C THR A 314 12.22 46.92 8.65
N SER A 315 11.30 47.57 7.93
CA SER A 315 11.24 49.02 7.85
C SER A 315 10.95 49.57 9.25
N PRO A 316 11.89 50.27 9.90
CA PRO A 316 11.68 50.82 11.24
C PRO A 316 10.52 51.84 11.27
N ASP A 317 10.21 52.43 10.11
CA ASP A 317 9.24 53.51 9.92
C ASP A 317 7.83 53.04 9.50
N ASP A 318 7.52 51.74 9.56
CA ASP A 318 6.18 51.24 9.24
C ASP A 318 5.24 51.25 10.46
N ASP A 319 4.63 52.40 10.70
CA ASP A 319 3.70 52.68 11.81
C ASP A 319 2.28 52.09 11.60
N ARG A 320 2.02 51.35 10.51
CA ARG A 320 0.70 50.73 10.29
C ARG A 320 0.36 49.74 11.39
N ASP A 321 -0.92 49.71 11.78
CA ASP A 321 -1.39 48.79 12.81
C ASP A 321 -1.30 47.31 12.37
N VAL A 322 -1.38 46.40 13.34
CA VAL A 322 -1.24 44.96 13.08
C VAL A 322 -2.36 44.45 12.16
N ASN A 323 -3.57 44.97 12.30
CA ASN A 323 -4.72 44.55 11.49
C ASN A 323 -4.52 44.88 10.00
N THR A 324 -4.05 46.09 9.69
CA THR A 324 -3.76 46.52 8.31
C THR A 324 -2.65 45.65 7.72
N LYS A 325 -1.58 45.39 8.47
CA LYS A 325 -0.49 44.50 8.05
C LYS A 325 -0.99 43.07 7.79
N MET A 326 -1.90 42.56 8.62
CA MET A 326 -2.51 41.25 8.42
C MET A 326 -3.38 41.20 7.17
N ILE A 327 -4.21 42.22 6.91
CA ILE A 327 -5.06 42.29 5.71
C ILE A 327 -4.19 42.37 4.45
N ASP A 328 -3.18 43.24 4.43
CA ASP A 328 -2.24 43.40 3.31
C ASP A 328 -1.50 42.09 3.02
N PHE A 329 -1.01 41.41 4.08
CA PHE A 329 -0.37 40.12 3.95
C PHE A 329 -1.34 39.06 3.41
N TYR A 330 -2.58 39.03 3.90
CA TYR A 330 -3.57 38.06 3.45
C TYR A 330 -3.94 38.24 1.97
N ILE A 331 -4.13 39.48 1.53
CA ILE A 331 -4.39 39.81 0.11
C ILE A 331 -3.19 39.41 -0.74
N SER A 332 -1.98 39.83 -0.35
CA SER A 332 -0.77 39.48 -1.11
C SER A 332 -0.52 37.97 -1.17
N TYR A 333 -0.80 37.25 -0.09
CA TYR A 333 -0.68 35.79 -0.04
C TYR A 333 -1.62 35.11 -1.04
N ILE A 334 -2.91 35.48 -1.05
CA ILE A 334 -3.91 34.91 -1.97
C ILE A 334 -3.57 35.20 -3.44
N GLU A 335 -3.06 36.40 -3.74
CA GLU A 335 -2.74 36.80 -5.11
C GLU A 335 -1.47 36.14 -5.65
N GLN A 336 -0.52 35.79 -4.78
CA GLN A 336 0.86 35.46 -5.17
C GLN A 336 1.25 34.03 -4.82
N ASP A 337 0.45 33.30 -4.05
CA ASP A 337 0.69 31.88 -3.79
C ASP A 337 0.66 31.08 -5.11
N SER A 338 1.83 30.57 -5.45
CA SER A 338 2.11 29.91 -6.72
C SER A 338 2.99 28.68 -6.57
N ILE A 339 3.22 28.19 -5.34
CA ILE A 339 4.14 27.07 -5.03
C ILE A 339 3.83 25.86 -5.92
N GLY A 340 2.56 25.42 -5.96
CA GLY A 340 2.16 24.29 -6.78
C GLY A 340 2.32 24.50 -8.28
N THR A 341 2.18 25.74 -8.77
CA THR A 341 2.40 26.05 -10.20
C THR A 341 3.88 26.01 -10.55
N ILE A 342 4.74 26.52 -9.66
CA ILE A 342 6.20 26.51 -9.81
C ILE A 342 6.72 25.06 -9.77
N ALA A 343 6.28 24.25 -8.81
CA ALA A 343 6.66 22.84 -8.70
C ALA A 343 6.26 22.02 -9.94
N ASN A 344 5.04 22.21 -10.44
CA ASN A 344 4.61 21.55 -11.68
C ASN A 344 5.43 22.01 -12.89
N SER A 345 5.72 23.32 -13.00
CA SER A 345 6.52 23.85 -14.10
C SER A 345 7.96 23.29 -14.07
N PHE A 346 8.52 23.09 -12.88
CA PHE A 346 9.82 22.43 -12.71
C PHE A 346 9.80 20.98 -13.23
N LEU A 347 8.79 20.19 -12.86
CA LEU A 347 8.66 18.81 -13.33
C LEU A 347 8.55 18.74 -14.86
N VAL A 348 7.84 19.68 -15.50
CA VAL A 348 7.74 19.70 -16.98
C VAL A 348 9.07 20.13 -17.63
N THR A 349 9.69 21.18 -17.11
CA THR A 349 10.94 21.71 -17.70
C THR A 349 12.11 20.75 -17.52
N SER A 350 12.21 20.08 -16.38
CA SER A 350 13.23 19.06 -16.14
C SER A 350 13.02 17.80 -16.99
N ASP A 351 11.77 17.43 -17.33
CA ASP A 351 11.48 16.33 -18.26
C ASP A 351 11.87 16.67 -19.72
N LEU A 352 11.75 17.95 -20.12
CA LEU A 352 12.04 18.41 -21.48
C LEU A 352 13.52 18.79 -21.71
N TYR A 353 14.14 19.48 -20.74
CA TYR A 353 15.44 20.12 -20.90
C TYR A 353 16.52 19.56 -19.96
N GLY A 354 16.14 18.71 -19.01
CA GLY A 354 17.03 18.18 -17.98
C GLY A 354 17.01 19.01 -16.69
N ILE A 355 17.28 18.34 -15.57
CA ILE A 355 17.23 18.87 -14.21
C ILE A 355 18.29 19.95 -13.95
N ASP A 356 19.44 19.85 -14.64
CA ASP A 356 20.58 20.78 -14.52
C ASP A 356 20.50 21.94 -15.53
N SER A 357 19.41 22.05 -16.30
CA SER A 357 19.23 23.14 -17.26
C SER A 357 19.09 24.49 -16.54
N GLU A 358 19.56 25.57 -17.18
CA GLU A 358 19.47 26.93 -16.61
C GLU A 358 18.03 27.33 -16.25
N VAL A 359 17.05 26.84 -17.03
CA VAL A 359 15.62 27.06 -16.82
C VAL A 359 15.15 26.36 -15.56
N SER A 360 15.51 25.09 -15.39
CA SER A 360 15.15 24.29 -14.22
C SER A 360 15.77 24.89 -12.96
N ILE A 361 17.03 25.32 -13.00
CA ILE A 361 17.71 25.99 -11.88
C ILE A 361 17.02 27.33 -11.54
N SER A 362 16.63 28.12 -12.55
CA SER A 362 15.87 29.36 -12.34
C SER A 362 14.54 29.10 -11.61
N ILE A 363 13.78 28.09 -12.05
CA ILE A 363 12.52 27.69 -11.43
C ILE A 363 12.75 27.16 -10.01
N ALA A 364 13.81 26.38 -9.78
CA ALA A 364 14.16 25.86 -8.45
C ALA A 364 14.43 26.98 -7.44
N ARG A 365 15.17 28.03 -7.84
CA ARG A 365 15.39 29.23 -7.01
C ARG A 365 14.08 29.93 -6.66
N LYS A 366 13.17 30.07 -7.64
CA LYS A 366 11.83 30.63 -7.39
C LYS A 366 11.00 29.75 -6.47
N HIS A 367 11.13 28.43 -6.56
CA HIS A 367 10.43 27.52 -5.67
C HIS A 367 10.89 27.66 -4.22
N SER A 368 12.20 27.74 -3.97
CA SER A 368 12.73 27.96 -2.62
C SER A 368 12.20 29.26 -2.01
N LEU A 369 12.20 30.36 -2.78
CA LEU A 369 11.58 31.62 -2.36
C LEU A 369 10.08 31.49 -2.07
N ALA A 370 9.35 30.70 -2.88
CA ALA A 370 7.93 30.46 -2.70
C ALA A 370 7.62 29.69 -1.40
N VAL A 371 8.45 28.70 -1.04
CA VAL A 371 8.31 27.92 0.21
C VAL A 371 8.51 28.80 1.44
N ASP A 372 9.46 29.75 1.37
CA ASP A 372 9.74 30.68 2.46
C ASP A 372 8.90 31.97 2.41
N PHE A 373 8.06 32.17 1.39
CA PHE A 373 7.17 33.34 1.27
C PHE A 373 6.26 33.52 2.50
N PRO A 374 5.59 32.48 3.05
CA PRO A 374 4.77 32.64 4.26
C PRO A 374 5.56 33.15 5.48
N LYS A 375 6.87 32.87 5.53
CA LYS A 375 7.76 33.27 6.64
C LYS A 375 8.42 34.63 6.41
N THR A 376 8.77 34.92 5.16
CA THR A 376 9.60 36.08 4.78
C THR A 376 8.78 37.27 4.27
N GLY A 377 7.53 37.03 3.86
CA GLY A 377 6.67 38.06 3.25
C GLY A 377 7.13 38.52 1.87
N LYS A 378 8.14 37.89 1.27
CA LYS A 378 8.64 38.21 -0.08
C LYS A 378 8.20 37.16 -1.09
N PRO A 379 7.34 37.51 -2.08
CA PRO A 379 6.91 36.58 -3.10
C PRO A 379 8.03 36.30 -4.11
N PRO A 380 8.02 35.13 -4.77
CA PRO A 380 8.86 34.88 -5.92
C PRO A 380 8.44 35.73 -7.13
N GLU A 381 9.37 36.01 -8.03
CA GLU A 381 9.03 36.57 -9.34
C GLU A 381 8.13 35.59 -10.12
N LYS A 382 7.18 36.13 -10.90
CA LYS A 382 6.30 35.31 -11.75
C LYS A 382 7.11 34.51 -12.77
N LEU A 383 6.62 33.32 -13.11
CA LEU A 383 7.20 32.50 -14.16
C LEU A 383 7.11 33.21 -15.51
N THR A 384 8.19 33.17 -16.27
CA THR A 384 8.27 33.76 -17.60
C THR A 384 7.45 32.95 -18.61
N ARG A 385 6.61 33.65 -19.39
CA ARG A 385 5.78 33.06 -20.46
C ARG A 385 6.40 33.11 -21.84
N ARG A 386 7.40 33.97 -22.01
CA ARG A 386 8.12 34.14 -23.28
C ARG A 386 9.58 33.82 -23.05
N PRO A 387 10.28 33.28 -24.07
CA PRO A 387 11.72 33.12 -23.99
C PRO A 387 12.40 34.43 -23.62
N LYS A 388 13.38 34.36 -22.72
CA LYS A 388 14.15 35.53 -22.28
C LYS A 388 15.62 35.17 -22.34
N ASN A 389 16.43 35.99 -23.02
CA ASN A 389 17.88 35.81 -23.10
C ASN A 389 18.33 34.42 -23.63
N GLY A 390 17.59 33.81 -24.56
CA GLY A 390 17.88 32.47 -25.08
C GLY A 390 17.38 31.31 -24.22
N MET A 391 16.90 31.57 -23.00
CA MET A 391 16.24 30.60 -22.14
C MET A 391 14.81 30.34 -22.63
N PRO A 392 14.35 29.08 -22.75
CA PRO A 392 12.95 28.77 -23.05
C PRO A 392 12.02 29.26 -21.91
N PRO A 393 10.71 29.40 -22.17
CA PRO A 393 9.78 29.90 -21.16
C PRO A 393 9.72 28.95 -19.95
N GLU A 394 9.74 29.54 -18.75
CA GLU A 394 9.61 28.77 -17.51
C GLU A 394 8.19 28.22 -17.32
N GLN A 395 7.18 28.90 -17.86
CA GLN A 395 5.81 28.39 -17.90
C GLN A 395 5.63 27.49 -19.13
N PRO A 396 5.38 26.18 -18.95
CA PRO A 396 5.24 25.25 -20.07
C PRO A 396 3.90 25.40 -20.79
N ASP A 397 3.94 25.32 -22.13
CA ASP A 397 2.75 25.33 -23.00
C ASP A 397 2.14 23.93 -23.20
N ARG A 398 2.93 22.88 -22.97
CA ARG A 398 2.52 21.48 -23.07
C ARG A 398 2.96 20.73 -21.82
N PHE A 399 2.17 19.74 -21.42
CA PHE A 399 2.40 18.99 -20.18
C PHE A 399 2.65 17.51 -20.47
N PRO A 400 3.43 16.81 -19.65
CA PRO A 400 3.61 15.39 -19.80
C PRO A 400 2.32 14.63 -19.47
N ASP A 401 2.14 13.48 -20.09
CA ASP A 401 0.96 12.61 -19.96
C ASP A 401 0.64 12.25 -18.50
N PHE A 402 1.66 12.08 -17.66
CA PHE A 402 1.47 11.78 -16.24
C PHE A 402 0.80 12.90 -15.43
N MET A 403 0.71 14.14 -15.92
CA MET A 403 0.05 15.23 -15.20
C MET A 403 -1.47 15.33 -15.43
N GLU A 404 -2.03 14.59 -16.38
CA GLU A 404 -3.49 14.50 -16.65
C GLU A 404 -4.23 15.85 -16.76
N ARG A 405 -3.63 16.84 -17.42
CA ARG A 405 -4.32 18.12 -17.65
C ARG A 405 -5.32 18.02 -18.80
N SER A 406 -6.61 18.18 -18.49
CA SER A 406 -7.69 18.11 -19.49
C SER A 406 -7.72 19.30 -20.45
N THR A 407 -7.24 20.47 -20.02
CA THR A 407 -7.35 21.73 -20.77
C THR A 407 -6.08 22.11 -21.54
N SER A 408 -4.99 21.36 -21.39
CA SER A 408 -3.69 21.71 -21.97
C SER A 408 -3.19 20.58 -22.89
N PRO A 409 -2.45 20.89 -23.97
CA PRO A 409 -1.88 19.86 -24.82
C PRO A 409 -0.91 18.97 -24.04
N ALA A 410 -0.95 17.66 -24.30
CA ALA A 410 -0.12 16.67 -23.63
C ALA A 410 0.94 16.05 -24.57
N TYR A 411 2.07 15.62 -24.01
CA TYR A 411 3.08 14.80 -24.70
C TYR A 411 3.38 13.52 -23.91
N VAL A 412 3.85 12.47 -24.57
CA VAL A 412 4.21 11.20 -23.91
C VAL A 412 5.62 11.33 -23.35
N SER A 413 5.76 11.32 -22.03
CA SER A 413 7.07 11.41 -21.38
C SER A 413 7.83 10.08 -21.44
N SER A 414 9.12 10.13 -21.78
CA SER A 414 10.03 8.98 -21.77
C SER A 414 10.60 8.68 -20.38
N SER A 415 10.49 9.61 -19.42
CA SER A 415 11.05 9.44 -18.07
C SER A 415 10.37 8.32 -17.31
N LEU A 416 11.04 7.87 -16.24
CA LEU A 416 10.52 6.84 -15.34
C LEU A 416 9.13 7.23 -14.79
N ASN A 417 8.89 8.52 -14.54
CA ASN A 417 7.59 9.02 -14.10
C ASN A 417 6.46 8.73 -15.12
N GLY A 418 6.71 8.96 -16.41
CA GLY A 418 5.76 8.65 -17.49
C GLY A 418 5.52 7.15 -17.63
N GLN A 419 6.58 6.34 -17.51
CA GLN A 419 6.48 4.88 -17.59
C GLN A 419 5.61 4.30 -16.46
N LEU A 420 5.84 4.72 -15.21
CA LEU A 420 5.05 4.26 -14.05
C LEU A 420 3.59 4.70 -14.14
N TYR A 421 3.35 5.95 -14.55
CA TYR A 421 2.01 6.50 -14.75
C TYR A 421 1.18 5.67 -15.72
N ARG A 422 1.71 5.38 -16.92
CA ARG A 422 0.98 4.63 -17.95
C ARG A 422 0.60 3.24 -17.46
N ARG A 423 1.52 2.54 -16.77
CA ARG A 423 1.24 1.25 -16.14
C ARG A 423 0.12 1.37 -15.10
N ALA A 424 0.22 2.34 -14.19
CA ALA A 424 -0.79 2.62 -13.16
C ALA A 424 -2.18 2.93 -13.76
N LYS A 425 -2.21 3.70 -14.86
CA LYS A 425 -3.43 4.06 -15.58
C LYS A 425 -4.12 2.85 -16.21
N ASP A 426 -3.36 1.97 -16.86
CA ASP A 426 -3.91 0.76 -17.47
C ASP A 426 -4.59 -0.13 -16.41
N MET A 427 -3.95 -0.29 -15.25
CA MET A 427 -4.50 -1.07 -14.14
C MET A 427 -5.71 -0.42 -13.49
N ASP A 428 -5.70 0.91 -13.29
CA ASP A 428 -6.85 1.64 -12.75
C ASP A 428 -8.06 1.54 -13.69
N SER A 429 -7.83 1.52 -15.01
CA SER A 429 -8.88 1.26 -15.99
C SER A 429 -9.45 -0.15 -15.85
N VAL A 430 -8.61 -1.17 -15.72
CA VAL A 430 -9.03 -2.56 -15.52
C VAL A 430 -9.84 -2.73 -14.23
N LEU A 431 -9.38 -2.14 -13.13
CA LEU A 431 -10.07 -2.19 -11.84
C LEU A 431 -11.42 -1.47 -11.92
N SER A 432 -11.46 -0.28 -12.53
CA SER A 432 -12.71 0.48 -12.68
C SER A 432 -13.75 -0.31 -13.49
N GLN A 433 -13.36 -0.89 -14.64
CA GLN A 433 -14.24 -1.75 -15.44
C GLN A 433 -14.77 -2.96 -14.64
N THR A 434 -13.94 -3.51 -13.76
CA THR A 434 -14.31 -4.64 -12.90
C THR A 434 -15.34 -4.24 -11.85
N MET A 435 -15.14 -3.10 -11.20
CA MET A 435 -16.08 -2.55 -10.22
C MET A 435 -17.42 -2.22 -10.87
N ASP A 436 -17.41 -1.59 -12.04
CA ASP A 436 -18.64 -1.24 -12.78
C ASP A 436 -19.48 -2.49 -13.11
N ARG A 437 -18.83 -3.58 -13.55
CA ARG A 437 -19.49 -4.87 -13.81
C ARG A 437 -20.12 -5.47 -12.55
N GLN A 438 -19.44 -5.38 -11.41
CA GLN A 438 -19.97 -5.90 -10.14
C GLN A 438 -21.12 -5.05 -9.61
N GLN A 439 -21.06 -3.73 -9.80
CA GLN A 439 -22.17 -2.84 -9.48
C GLN A 439 -23.39 -3.11 -10.37
N ALA A 440 -23.21 -3.59 -11.61
CA ALA A 440 -24.32 -4.02 -12.46
C ALA A 440 -24.89 -5.41 -12.09
N SER A 441 -24.09 -6.29 -11.48
CA SER A 441 -24.54 -7.64 -11.09
C SER A 441 -25.53 -7.63 -9.93
N ALA A 442 -26.55 -8.50 -9.97
CA ALA A 442 -27.52 -8.63 -8.89
C ALA A 442 -26.87 -9.14 -7.59
N ILE A 443 -27.30 -8.61 -6.45
CA ILE A 443 -26.76 -9.01 -5.14
C ILE A 443 -27.44 -10.32 -4.73
N VAL A 444 -26.64 -11.34 -4.44
CA VAL A 444 -27.13 -12.61 -3.90
C VAL A 444 -27.24 -12.49 -2.38
N LEU A 445 -28.43 -12.74 -1.85
CA LEU A 445 -28.67 -12.80 -0.41
C LEU A 445 -28.02 -14.05 0.18
N ASP A 446 -27.35 -13.90 1.32
CA ASP A 446 -26.81 -15.03 2.07
C ASP A 446 -27.94 -15.80 2.78
N PRO A 447 -28.23 -17.07 2.40
CA PRO A 447 -29.29 -17.85 3.04
C PRO A 447 -29.04 -18.09 4.53
N GLU A 448 -27.77 -18.08 4.97
CA GLU A 448 -27.42 -18.29 6.37
C GLU A 448 -27.74 -17.07 7.25
N MET A 449 -28.11 -15.93 6.65
CA MET A 449 -28.56 -14.73 7.36
C MET A 449 -30.08 -14.73 7.62
N GLU A 450 -30.80 -15.76 7.18
CA GLU A 450 -32.26 -15.84 7.35
C GLU A 450 -32.67 -16.44 8.70
N VAL A 451 -33.67 -15.82 9.33
CA VAL A 451 -34.28 -16.30 10.58
C VAL A 451 -35.79 -16.36 10.43
N GLU A 452 -36.40 -17.47 10.84
CA GLU A 452 -37.86 -17.61 10.86
C GLU A 452 -38.52 -16.59 11.79
N GLY A 453 -39.59 -15.94 11.32
CA GLY A 453 -40.32 -14.91 12.07
C GLY A 453 -39.77 -13.48 11.93
N ALA A 454 -38.73 -13.25 11.12
CA ALA A 454 -38.20 -11.92 10.81
C ALA A 454 -39.22 -10.96 10.17
N GLU A 455 -40.29 -11.49 9.57
CA GLU A 455 -41.29 -10.70 8.84
C GLU A 455 -41.98 -9.64 9.70
N LYS A 456 -42.11 -9.91 11.01
CA LYS A 456 -42.70 -9.00 11.99
C LYS A 456 -41.95 -7.68 12.10
N PHE A 457 -40.66 -7.67 11.77
CA PHE A 457 -39.78 -6.50 11.91
C PHE A 457 -39.50 -5.78 10.59
N TYR A 458 -40.07 -6.22 9.46
CA TYR A 458 -39.75 -5.61 8.16
C TYR A 458 -40.16 -4.14 8.09
N GLU A 459 -41.34 -3.76 8.56
CA GLU A 459 -41.80 -2.36 8.50
C GLU A 459 -40.88 -1.42 9.31
N ALA A 460 -40.53 -1.83 10.53
CA ALA A 460 -39.59 -1.11 11.37
C ALA A 460 -38.18 -1.03 10.74
N ALA A 461 -37.71 -2.13 10.14
CA ALA A 461 -36.43 -2.18 9.44
C ALA A 461 -36.40 -1.26 8.21
N VAL A 462 -37.49 -1.16 7.44
CA VAL A 462 -37.61 -0.24 6.30
C VAL A 462 -37.55 1.22 6.74
N ALA A 463 -38.29 1.59 7.78
CA ALA A 463 -38.26 2.96 8.31
C ALA A 463 -36.85 3.35 8.78
N MET A 464 -36.17 2.44 9.49
CA MET A 464 -34.81 2.66 9.98
C MET A 464 -33.78 2.72 8.84
N HIS A 465 -33.90 1.83 7.85
CA HIS A 465 -33.07 1.80 6.64
C HIS A 465 -33.16 3.10 5.86
N ASN A 466 -34.38 3.60 5.61
CA ASN A 466 -34.59 4.82 4.83
C ASN A 466 -34.01 6.05 5.55
N ALA A 467 -34.18 6.14 6.87
CA ALA A 467 -33.60 7.21 7.67
C ALA A 467 -32.06 7.16 7.72
N TYR A 468 -31.47 5.95 7.78
CA TYR A 468 -30.03 5.75 7.74
C TYR A 468 -29.46 6.18 6.39
N ASN A 469 -30.02 5.65 5.30
CA ASN A 469 -29.55 5.95 3.95
C ASN A 469 -29.68 7.43 3.63
N ALA A 470 -30.78 8.10 4.01
CA ALA A 470 -30.93 9.54 3.82
C ALA A 470 -29.85 10.35 4.57
N SER A 471 -29.43 9.88 5.76
CA SER A 471 -28.37 10.53 6.54
C SER A 471 -26.99 10.37 5.88
N ILE A 472 -26.71 9.19 5.34
CA ILE A 472 -25.46 8.91 4.60
C ILE A 472 -25.46 9.65 3.27
N GLU A 473 -26.54 9.59 2.50
CA GLU A 473 -26.67 10.27 1.21
C GLU A 473 -26.50 11.79 1.35
N ALA A 474 -27.15 12.41 2.34
CA ALA A 474 -26.95 13.82 2.64
C ALA A 474 -25.49 14.15 2.96
N LEU A 475 -24.78 13.27 3.67
CA LEU A 475 -23.36 13.46 3.94
C LEU A 475 -22.52 13.37 2.65
N LEU A 476 -22.78 12.36 1.82
CA LEU A 476 -22.04 12.15 0.58
C LEU A 476 -22.25 13.32 -0.39
N ASP A 477 -23.48 13.82 -0.52
CA ASP A 477 -23.82 14.92 -1.41
C ASP A 477 -23.22 16.26 -0.93
N ASN A 478 -23.23 16.50 0.39
CA ASN A 478 -22.60 17.68 1.00
C ASN A 478 -21.10 17.76 0.72
N TYR A 479 -20.40 16.62 0.59
CA TYR A 479 -18.97 16.58 0.32
C TYR A 479 -18.65 16.12 -1.11
N GLY A 480 -19.65 15.87 -1.96
CA GLY A 480 -19.46 15.36 -3.33
C GLY A 480 -18.72 14.02 -3.41
N ILE A 481 -18.87 13.16 -2.40
CA ILE A 481 -18.29 11.82 -2.36
C ILE A 481 -19.17 10.88 -3.20
N VAL A 482 -18.55 10.00 -3.99
CA VAL A 482 -19.28 9.18 -4.99
C VAL A 482 -19.89 7.93 -4.36
N ASP A 483 -19.15 7.22 -3.52
CA ASP A 483 -19.57 5.91 -2.99
C ASP A 483 -19.59 5.89 -1.46
N GLU A 484 -20.50 5.10 -0.89
CA GLU A 484 -20.53 4.84 0.57
C GLU A 484 -19.20 4.26 1.07
N ALA A 485 -18.58 3.39 0.28
CA ALA A 485 -17.30 2.76 0.62
C ALA A 485 -16.16 3.78 0.77
N GLU A 486 -16.13 4.86 -0.03
CA GLU A 486 -15.10 5.92 0.09
C GLU A 486 -15.22 6.63 1.44
N ALA A 487 -16.45 6.94 1.84
CA ALA A 487 -16.73 7.60 3.11
C ALA A 487 -16.46 6.65 4.28
N PHE A 488 -16.83 5.36 4.15
CA PHE A 488 -16.66 4.37 5.21
C PHE A 488 -15.18 4.05 5.50
N THR A 489 -14.37 3.93 4.45
CA THR A 489 -12.93 3.64 4.55
C THR A 489 -12.07 4.88 4.83
N GLY A 490 -12.58 6.08 4.55
CA GLY A 490 -11.80 7.32 4.52
C GLY A 490 -10.91 7.44 3.28
N ALA A 491 -10.99 6.49 2.34
CA ALA A 491 -10.21 6.44 1.11
C ALA A 491 -10.84 7.30 0.00
N ILE A 492 -11.13 8.57 0.32
CA ILE A 492 -11.87 9.50 -0.54
C ILE A 492 -10.99 10.01 -1.67
N ILE A 493 -11.46 9.86 -2.92
CA ILE A 493 -10.67 10.23 -4.10
C ILE A 493 -10.98 11.66 -4.55
N LYS A 494 -12.26 12.07 -4.51
CA LYS A 494 -12.70 13.42 -4.83
C LYS A 494 -13.64 13.92 -3.72
N CYS A 495 -13.42 15.17 -3.31
CA CYS A 495 -14.25 15.84 -2.31
C CYS A 495 -14.48 17.29 -2.75
N ARG A 496 -15.71 17.79 -2.62
CA ARG A 496 -16.16 19.17 -2.86
C ARG A 496 -16.25 19.95 -1.55
N ASN A 497 -16.57 21.25 -1.63
CA ASN A 497 -16.71 22.17 -0.49
C ASN A 497 -15.43 22.34 0.33
N ARG A 498 -14.32 22.50 -0.39
CA ARG A 498 -13.00 22.82 0.17
C ARG A 498 -12.81 24.34 0.18
N ILE A 499 -11.95 24.83 1.06
CA ILE A 499 -11.60 26.28 1.11
C ILE A 499 -10.97 26.72 -0.23
N SER A 500 -10.32 25.80 -0.96
CA SER A 500 -9.82 26.01 -2.32
C SER A 500 -9.67 24.67 -3.06
N ASP A 501 -10.14 24.59 -4.31
CA ASP A 501 -9.89 23.45 -5.21
C ASP A 501 -8.41 23.33 -5.65
N LYS A 502 -7.62 24.38 -5.45
CA LYS A 502 -6.17 24.39 -5.75
C LYS A 502 -5.34 23.72 -4.65
N ASP A 503 -5.88 23.55 -3.44
CA ASP A 503 -5.17 22.98 -2.30
C ASP A 503 -5.30 21.46 -2.29
N ALA A 504 -4.56 20.81 -3.20
CA ALA A 504 -4.33 19.36 -3.18
C ALA A 504 -3.31 18.94 -2.11
N ASP A 505 -3.13 19.73 -1.05
CA ASP A 505 -2.27 19.41 0.08
C ASP A 505 -2.92 18.34 0.97
N ASP A 506 -2.12 17.37 1.39
CA ASP A 506 -2.55 16.20 2.15
C ASP A 506 -3.10 16.59 3.54
N MET A 507 -2.68 17.74 4.09
CA MET A 507 -3.18 18.26 5.37
C MET A 507 -4.62 18.79 5.30
N SER A 508 -5.03 19.41 4.19
CA SER A 508 -6.43 19.84 4.02
C SER A 508 -7.35 18.63 3.82
N MET A 509 -6.86 17.61 3.11
CA MET A 509 -7.55 16.31 2.98
C MET A 509 -7.74 15.64 4.35
N PHE A 510 -6.71 15.67 5.20
CA PHE A 510 -6.80 15.04 6.52
C PHE A 510 -7.93 15.62 7.37
N ASN A 511 -8.06 16.95 7.43
CA ASN A 511 -9.12 17.58 8.23
C ASN A 511 -10.52 17.26 7.70
N THR A 512 -10.72 17.33 6.38
CA THR A 512 -12.02 17.00 5.78
C THR A 512 -12.35 15.51 5.95
N ASN A 513 -11.39 14.62 5.70
CA ASN A 513 -11.56 13.18 5.89
C ASN A 513 -11.89 12.86 7.36
N PHE A 514 -11.21 13.51 8.31
CA PHE A 514 -11.51 13.36 9.74
C PHE A 514 -12.94 13.79 10.06
N VAL A 515 -13.40 14.93 9.54
CA VAL A 515 -14.79 15.40 9.77
C VAL A 515 -15.81 14.43 9.17
N VAL A 516 -15.57 13.93 7.94
CA VAL A 516 -16.44 12.93 7.30
C VAL A 516 -16.47 11.64 8.12
N GLU A 517 -15.30 11.16 8.56
CA GLU A 517 -15.17 9.97 9.40
C GLU A 517 -15.96 10.10 10.70
N GLN A 518 -15.84 11.23 11.40
CA GLN A 518 -16.57 11.49 12.64
C GLN A 518 -18.08 11.53 12.42
N ARG A 519 -18.55 12.11 11.32
CA ARG A 519 -19.98 12.15 11.00
C ARG A 519 -20.54 10.76 10.74
N ILE A 520 -19.84 9.91 9.98
CA ILE A 520 -20.30 8.53 9.76
C ILE A 520 -20.26 7.72 11.05
N ASN A 521 -19.21 7.87 11.88
CA ASN A 521 -19.14 7.24 13.20
C ASN A 521 -20.39 7.59 14.02
N ARG A 522 -20.76 8.88 14.07
CA ARG A 522 -21.94 9.34 14.80
C ARG A 522 -23.24 8.75 14.25
N THR A 523 -23.41 8.73 12.93
CA THR A 523 -24.59 8.13 12.29
C THR A 523 -24.66 6.63 12.60
N PHE A 524 -23.57 5.90 12.40
CA PHE A 524 -23.50 4.46 12.69
C PHE A 524 -23.86 4.14 14.15
N GLN A 525 -23.31 4.90 15.10
CA GLN A 525 -23.63 4.77 16.52
C GLN A 525 -25.07 5.12 16.86
N GLN A 526 -25.63 6.18 16.28
CA GLN A 526 -27.01 6.60 16.52
C GLN A 526 -27.98 5.50 16.15
N PHE A 527 -27.81 4.87 14.98
CA PHE A 527 -28.70 3.81 14.51
C PHE A 527 -28.46 2.49 15.23
N ARG A 528 -27.22 2.18 15.61
CA ARG A 528 -26.90 1.04 16.50
C ARG A 528 -27.59 1.19 17.86
N ARG A 529 -27.61 2.39 18.45
CA ARG A 529 -28.33 2.66 19.72
C ARG A 529 -29.84 2.45 19.56
N LYS A 530 -30.44 3.00 18.51
CA LYS A 530 -31.87 2.81 18.22
C LYS A 530 -32.25 1.32 18.08
N PHE A 531 -31.38 0.51 17.48
CA PHE A 531 -31.63 -0.92 17.37
C PHE A 531 -31.77 -1.60 18.74
N PHE A 532 -30.84 -1.32 19.68
CA PHE A 532 -30.82 -1.93 21.01
C PHE A 532 -31.77 -1.28 22.02
N GLU A 533 -32.24 -0.05 21.78
CA GLU A 533 -33.15 0.68 22.66
C GLU A 533 -34.44 -0.12 22.92
N GLU A 534 -34.99 -0.76 21.90
CA GLU A 534 -36.18 -1.62 21.99
C GLU A 534 -35.98 -2.88 22.85
N PHE A 535 -34.74 -3.25 23.16
CA PHE A 535 -34.39 -4.47 23.91
C PHE A 535 -33.76 -4.18 25.28
N GLY A 536 -33.89 -2.95 25.78
CA GLY A 536 -33.36 -2.55 27.09
C GLY A 536 -32.03 -1.78 27.02
N GLY A 537 -31.64 -1.29 25.85
CA GLY A 537 -30.52 -0.38 25.66
C GLY A 537 -29.18 -1.08 25.39
N ILE A 538 -28.27 -0.34 24.75
CA ILE A 538 -26.97 -0.88 24.31
C ILE A 538 -26.11 -1.40 25.46
N GLU A 539 -26.12 -0.73 26.61
CA GLU A 539 -25.29 -1.10 27.76
C GLU A 539 -25.67 -2.45 28.36
N ASN A 540 -26.97 -2.77 28.38
CA ASN A 540 -27.48 -4.04 28.91
C ASN A 540 -27.33 -5.18 27.90
N CYS A 541 -27.39 -4.87 26.60
CA CYS A 541 -27.36 -5.87 25.53
C CYS A 541 -25.94 -6.21 25.02
N THR A 542 -24.92 -5.43 25.40
CA THR A 542 -23.54 -5.58 24.89
C THR A 542 -22.51 -5.56 26.01
N VAL A 543 -21.36 -6.18 25.78
CA VAL A 543 -20.26 -6.30 26.74
C VAL A 543 -19.04 -5.51 26.25
N ASP A 544 -18.34 -4.84 27.17
CA ASP A 544 -17.04 -4.21 26.88
C ASP A 544 -15.92 -5.26 26.82
N GLU A 545 -15.05 -5.19 25.82
CA GLU A 545 -13.89 -6.08 25.69
C GLU A 545 -12.88 -6.01 26.84
N THR A 546 -12.78 -4.86 27.53
CA THR A 546 -11.69 -4.59 28.49
C THR A 546 -12.11 -4.71 29.94
N GLY A 547 -13.40 -4.91 30.25
CA GLY A 547 -13.90 -5.00 31.63
C GLY A 547 -13.54 -3.81 32.54
N ARG A 548 -13.12 -2.66 31.97
CA ARG A 548 -12.68 -1.46 32.70
C ARG A 548 -13.34 -0.23 32.12
N SER A 549 -14.56 0.05 32.54
CA SER A 549 -15.15 1.38 32.43
C SER A 549 -14.40 2.31 33.40
N ASN A 550 -13.57 3.20 32.87
CA ASN A 550 -12.86 4.18 33.68
C ASN A 550 -13.61 5.52 33.58
N PRO A 551 -14.32 5.98 34.62
CA PRO A 551 -15.18 7.16 34.55
C PRO A 551 -14.43 8.49 34.33
N ASN A 552 -13.09 8.48 34.27
CA ASN A 552 -12.24 9.66 34.08
C ASN A 552 -11.75 9.87 32.63
N VAL A 553 -12.36 9.20 31.65
CA VAL A 553 -12.00 9.30 30.23
C VAL A 553 -12.77 10.46 29.56
N PRO A 554 -12.12 11.31 28.74
CA PRO A 554 -12.79 12.40 28.02
C PRO A 554 -13.97 11.91 27.17
N LEU A 555 -15.02 12.72 26.98
CA LEU A 555 -16.22 12.38 26.21
C LEU A 555 -15.92 11.80 24.81
N GLU A 556 -14.91 12.34 24.11
CA GLU A 556 -14.47 11.85 22.79
C GLU A 556 -13.86 10.43 22.83
N ALA A 557 -13.29 10.05 23.97
CA ALA A 557 -12.77 8.70 24.17
C ALA A 557 -13.86 7.72 24.66
N GLN A 558 -14.92 8.21 25.31
CA GLN A 558 -16.14 7.41 25.60
C GLN A 558 -16.92 7.06 24.31
N GLU A 559 -17.01 7.98 23.33
CA GLU A 559 -17.62 7.67 22.02
C GLU A 559 -16.86 6.56 21.27
N ASN A 560 -15.53 6.49 21.41
CA ASN A 560 -14.72 5.41 20.85
C ASN A 560 -14.83 4.08 21.63
N GLU A 561 -15.22 4.12 22.90
CA GLU A 561 -15.47 2.92 23.72
C GLU A 561 -16.74 2.18 23.28
N LEU A 562 -17.79 2.89 22.85
CA LEU A 562 -19.04 2.29 22.35
C LEU A 562 -18.84 1.37 21.14
N ASN A 563 -17.91 1.72 20.24
CA ASN A 563 -17.60 0.90 19.07
C ASN A 563 -16.87 -0.41 19.43
N ARG A 564 -16.36 -0.54 20.67
CA ARG A 564 -15.70 -1.74 21.18
C ARG A 564 -16.67 -2.69 21.89
N ARG A 565 -17.96 -2.32 21.99
CA ARG A 565 -19.00 -3.14 22.61
C ARG A 565 -19.63 -4.10 21.60
N TYR A 566 -19.79 -5.35 22.01
CA TYR A 566 -20.42 -6.39 21.19
C TYR A 566 -21.46 -7.19 21.98
N CYS A 567 -22.49 -7.67 21.29
CA CYS A 567 -23.54 -8.53 21.80
C CYS A 567 -23.08 -9.99 21.74
N LYS A 568 -22.88 -10.60 22.91
CA LYS A 568 -22.41 -11.99 23.02
C LYS A 568 -23.55 -13.00 22.87
N ASP A 569 -24.70 -12.72 23.51
CA ASP A 569 -25.83 -13.64 23.63
C ASP A 569 -27.14 -12.96 23.15
N PRO A 570 -27.37 -12.83 21.83
CA PRO A 570 -28.55 -12.15 21.31
C PRO A 570 -29.83 -12.97 21.49
N THR A 571 -30.92 -12.29 21.87
CA THR A 571 -32.24 -12.91 22.03
C THR A 571 -32.84 -13.33 20.66
N PRO A 572 -33.80 -14.27 20.62
CA PRO A 572 -34.47 -14.66 19.37
C PRO A 572 -35.09 -13.47 18.62
N GLU A 573 -35.67 -12.51 19.34
CA GLU A 573 -36.27 -11.30 18.75
C GLU A 573 -35.19 -10.37 18.14
N MET A 574 -34.04 -10.21 18.80
CA MET A 574 -32.90 -9.47 18.23
C MET A 574 -32.41 -10.11 16.93
N LYS A 575 -32.31 -11.44 16.89
CA LYS A 575 -31.89 -12.19 15.69
C LYS A 575 -32.89 -12.02 14.53
N GLN A 576 -34.19 -12.08 14.82
CA GLN A 576 -35.26 -11.84 13.84
C GLN A 576 -35.17 -10.41 13.27
N LYS A 577 -35.01 -9.40 14.12
CA LYS A 577 -34.88 -8.00 13.68
C LYS A 577 -33.58 -7.76 12.90
N ALA A 578 -32.46 -8.34 13.30
CA ALA A 578 -31.19 -8.24 12.58
C ALA A 578 -31.29 -8.87 11.18
N SER A 579 -31.87 -10.07 11.08
CA SER A 579 -32.16 -10.73 9.79
C SER A 579 -33.06 -9.87 8.90
N ALA A 580 -34.11 -9.25 9.47
CA ALA A 580 -34.98 -8.31 8.76
C ALA A 580 -34.21 -7.09 8.22
N CYS A 581 -33.31 -6.50 9.03
CA CYS A 581 -32.48 -5.37 8.60
C CYS A 581 -31.55 -5.75 7.44
N TYR A 582 -30.92 -6.93 7.49
CA TYR A 582 -30.08 -7.43 6.40
C TYR A 582 -30.88 -7.63 5.11
N LYS A 583 -32.02 -8.35 5.16
CA LYS A 583 -32.88 -8.58 3.99
C LYS A 583 -33.37 -7.29 3.35
N VAL A 584 -33.88 -6.35 4.15
CA VAL A 584 -34.35 -5.05 3.67
C VAL A 584 -33.21 -4.31 2.98
N CYS A 585 -32.05 -4.20 3.63
CA CYS A 585 -30.89 -3.49 3.09
C CYS A 585 -30.47 -4.02 1.70
N TYR A 586 -30.28 -5.35 1.58
CA TYR A 586 -29.78 -5.96 0.35
C TYR A 586 -30.85 -6.00 -0.75
N HIS A 587 -32.13 -6.12 -0.38
CA HIS A 587 -33.24 -6.04 -1.34
C HIS A 587 -33.35 -4.65 -1.98
N TYR A 588 -33.33 -3.58 -1.18
CA TYR A 588 -33.40 -2.21 -1.70
C TYR A 588 -32.12 -1.82 -2.44
N ALA A 589 -30.94 -2.24 -1.95
CA ALA A 589 -29.67 -2.01 -2.64
C ALA A 589 -29.62 -2.65 -4.03
N THR A 590 -30.29 -3.79 -4.26
CA THR A 590 -30.34 -4.43 -5.58
C THR A 590 -31.11 -3.59 -6.61
N LYS A 591 -32.10 -2.79 -6.16
CA LYS A 591 -32.95 -1.95 -7.02
C LYS A 591 -32.48 -0.51 -7.15
N ALA A 592 -31.58 -0.07 -6.28
CA ALA A 592 -31.10 1.29 -6.23
C ALA A 592 -29.98 1.53 -7.26
N GLU A 593 -29.95 2.73 -7.85
CA GLU A 593 -28.86 3.20 -8.70
C GLU A 593 -27.54 3.34 -7.89
N ARG A 594 -27.67 3.81 -6.65
CA ARG A 594 -26.59 3.92 -5.66
C ARG A 594 -26.80 2.92 -4.53
N ARG A 595 -25.83 2.02 -4.34
CA ARG A 595 -25.92 0.93 -3.34
C ARG A 595 -25.46 1.40 -1.97
N PHE A 596 -26.31 1.22 -0.97
CA PHE A 596 -25.99 1.39 0.45
C PHE A 596 -26.12 0.05 1.15
N LEU A 597 -25.02 -0.45 1.72
CA LEU A 597 -24.97 -1.76 2.37
C LEU A 597 -24.51 -1.67 3.83
N SER A 598 -23.95 -0.54 4.27
CA SER A 598 -23.43 -0.41 5.64
C SER A 598 -24.52 -0.49 6.72
N PHE A 599 -25.78 -0.21 6.37
CA PHE A 599 -26.91 -0.28 7.30
C PHE A 599 -27.08 -1.67 7.93
N ALA A 600 -26.94 -2.75 7.16
CA ALA A 600 -27.08 -4.10 7.71
C ALA A 600 -26.05 -4.37 8.81
N TRP A 601 -24.87 -3.77 8.69
CA TRP A 601 -23.73 -4.01 9.57
C TRP A 601 -23.75 -3.19 10.85
N ILE A 602 -24.77 -2.36 11.11
CA ILE A 602 -24.96 -1.71 12.42
C ILE A 602 -25.11 -2.73 13.56
N VAL A 603 -25.50 -3.97 13.22
CA VAL A 603 -25.69 -5.12 14.12
C VAL A 603 -24.80 -6.31 13.73
N TRP A 604 -23.57 -6.00 13.28
CA TRP A 604 -22.58 -7.00 12.82
C TRP A 604 -22.38 -8.17 13.80
N ASP A 605 -22.46 -7.90 15.10
CA ASP A 605 -22.31 -8.85 16.20
C ASP A 605 -23.49 -9.82 16.31
N VAL A 606 -24.73 -9.32 16.20
CA VAL A 606 -25.93 -10.16 16.20
C VAL A 606 -26.00 -11.01 14.93
N LEU A 607 -25.69 -10.41 13.78
CA LEU A 607 -25.61 -11.13 12.49
C LEU A 607 -24.54 -12.23 12.53
N ALA A 608 -23.42 -11.99 13.22
CA ALA A 608 -22.39 -13.00 13.38
C ALA A 608 -22.88 -14.25 14.10
N GLU A 609 -23.71 -14.09 15.13
CA GLU A 609 -24.30 -15.20 15.86
C GLU A 609 -25.40 -15.91 15.07
N VAL A 610 -26.23 -15.16 14.32
CA VAL A 610 -27.21 -15.73 13.39
C VAL A 610 -26.54 -16.65 12.37
N LYS A 611 -25.51 -16.13 11.70
CA LYS A 611 -24.78 -16.89 10.69
C LYS A 611 -24.08 -18.10 11.31
N ARG A 612 -23.43 -17.94 12.47
CA ARG A 612 -22.79 -19.04 13.20
C ARG A 612 -23.78 -20.18 13.47
N GLU A 613 -24.96 -19.88 14.01
CA GLU A 613 -25.98 -20.89 14.33
C GLU A 613 -26.50 -21.61 13.09
N ASN A 614 -26.81 -20.87 12.03
CA ASN A 614 -27.31 -21.44 10.79
C ASN A 614 -26.23 -22.25 10.05
N HIS A 615 -25.00 -21.77 10.03
CA HIS A 615 -23.84 -22.48 9.48
C HIS A 615 -23.60 -23.81 10.21
N PHE A 616 -23.67 -23.85 11.55
CA PHE A 616 -23.55 -25.10 12.31
C PHE A 616 -24.73 -26.06 12.08
N LYS A 617 -25.94 -25.56 11.85
CA LYS A 617 -27.10 -26.39 11.47
C LYS A 617 -26.91 -27.01 10.07
N ASN A 618 -26.50 -26.21 9.09
CA ASN A 618 -26.31 -26.64 7.70
C ASN A 618 -25.13 -27.61 7.55
N LYS A 619 -24.04 -27.43 8.30
CA LYS A 619 -22.89 -28.35 8.31
C LYS A 619 -23.25 -29.79 8.71
N ARG A 620 -24.38 -30.01 9.42
CA ARG A 620 -24.90 -31.33 9.76
C ARG A 620 -25.69 -31.98 8.61
N VAL A 621 -26.13 -31.21 7.62
CA VAL A 621 -26.99 -31.62 6.51
C VAL A 621 -26.20 -31.58 5.20
N LYS A 622 -25.22 -32.49 5.03
CA LYS A 622 -24.47 -32.92 3.82
C LYS A 622 -23.97 -31.93 2.73
N GLU A 623 -24.41 -30.69 2.64
CA GLU A 623 -23.94 -29.71 1.66
C GLU A 623 -22.94 -28.76 2.31
N GLN A 624 -21.67 -29.11 2.19
CA GLN A 624 -20.58 -28.21 2.53
C GLN A 624 -20.32 -27.30 1.33
N ARG A 625 -20.66 -26.02 1.45
CA ARG A 625 -20.06 -25.01 0.57
C ARG A 625 -18.55 -25.00 0.80
N LEU A 626 -17.77 -25.08 -0.29
CA LEU A 626 -16.34 -24.79 -0.22
C LEU A 626 -16.20 -23.30 0.08
N MET A 627 -15.56 -22.99 1.20
CA MET A 627 -15.38 -21.63 1.69
C MET A 627 -13.92 -21.21 1.52
N GLY A 628 -13.67 -20.05 0.89
CA GLY A 628 -12.33 -19.45 0.84
C GLY A 628 -11.32 -20.18 -0.04
N ILE A 629 -11.76 -20.80 -1.15
CA ILE A 629 -10.84 -21.46 -2.07
C ILE A 629 -9.89 -20.40 -2.68
N PRO A 630 -8.56 -20.58 -2.59
CA PRO A 630 -7.61 -19.67 -3.23
C PRO A 630 -7.90 -19.50 -4.72
N ILE A 631 -7.65 -18.30 -5.26
CA ILE A 631 -7.93 -17.99 -6.66
C ILE A 631 -7.32 -18.99 -7.65
N HIS A 632 -6.12 -19.49 -7.35
CA HIS A 632 -5.44 -20.50 -8.15
C HIS A 632 -6.19 -21.84 -8.15
N THR A 633 -6.83 -22.21 -7.04
CA THR A 633 -7.57 -23.48 -6.92
C THR A 633 -8.92 -23.36 -7.61
N ARG A 634 -9.58 -22.20 -7.53
CA ARG A 634 -10.77 -21.89 -8.34
C ARG A 634 -10.45 -21.91 -9.83
N LEU A 635 -9.30 -21.36 -10.21
CA LEU A 635 -8.84 -21.37 -11.60
C LEU A 635 -8.51 -22.79 -12.08
N HIS A 636 -7.90 -23.62 -11.24
CA HIS A 636 -7.68 -25.03 -11.54
C HIS A 636 -9.00 -25.77 -11.80
N ALA A 637 -10.02 -25.57 -10.95
CA ALA A 637 -11.34 -26.16 -11.14
C ALA A 637 -12.01 -25.66 -12.44
N TYR A 638 -11.92 -24.37 -12.72
CA TYR A 638 -12.43 -23.77 -13.96
C TYR A 638 -11.79 -24.39 -15.21
N ILE A 639 -10.45 -24.54 -15.20
CA ILE A 639 -9.70 -25.17 -16.29
C ILE A 639 -10.20 -26.59 -16.54
N ARG A 640 -10.36 -27.39 -15.48
CA ARG A 640 -10.87 -28.77 -15.59
C ARG A 640 -12.31 -28.85 -16.08
N LYS A 641 -13.16 -27.90 -15.67
CA LYS A 641 -14.54 -27.81 -16.15
C LYS A 641 -14.57 -27.46 -17.64
N TYR A 642 -13.71 -26.52 -18.07
CA TYR A 642 -13.60 -26.10 -19.46
C TYR A 642 -13.12 -27.23 -20.36
N THR A 643 -12.07 -27.96 -19.96
CA THR A 643 -11.52 -29.09 -20.73
C THR A 643 -12.36 -30.36 -20.64
N GLY A 644 -13.13 -30.51 -19.58
CA GLY A 644 -14.05 -31.63 -19.35
C GLY A 644 -15.38 -31.53 -20.07
N ASP A 645 -15.76 -30.35 -20.58
CA ASP A 645 -17.02 -30.17 -21.31
C ASP A 645 -17.06 -30.98 -22.61
N ILE A 646 -18.23 -31.47 -23.00
CA ILE A 646 -18.38 -32.49 -24.05
C ILE A 646 -17.88 -31.98 -25.40
N SER A 647 -18.16 -30.73 -25.74
CA SER A 647 -17.70 -30.07 -26.97
C SER A 647 -16.17 -29.91 -26.97
N ASN A 648 -15.63 -29.36 -25.90
CA ASN A 648 -14.21 -29.07 -25.75
C ASN A 648 -13.35 -30.33 -25.62
N LYS A 649 -13.89 -31.42 -25.06
CA LYS A 649 -13.18 -32.69 -24.93
C LYS A 649 -12.88 -33.33 -26.28
N VAL A 650 -13.80 -33.21 -27.25
CA VAL A 650 -13.58 -33.69 -28.63
C VAL A 650 -12.49 -32.84 -29.29
N ALA A 651 -12.59 -31.51 -29.18
CA ALA A 651 -11.59 -30.58 -29.71
C ALA A 651 -10.20 -30.79 -29.06
N LEU A 652 -10.15 -31.10 -27.76
CA LEU A 652 -8.91 -31.39 -27.04
C LEU A 652 -8.23 -32.66 -27.56
N GLU A 653 -9.00 -33.73 -27.84
CA GLU A 653 -8.44 -34.97 -28.40
C GLU A 653 -7.94 -34.78 -29.85
N GLU A 654 -8.60 -33.94 -30.65
CA GLU A 654 -8.10 -33.54 -31.96
C GLU A 654 -6.81 -32.71 -31.86
N PHE A 655 -6.77 -31.77 -30.90
CA PHE A 655 -5.59 -30.95 -30.62
C PHE A 655 -4.38 -31.79 -30.19
N LYS A 656 -4.58 -32.81 -29.33
CA LYS A 656 -3.50 -33.76 -28.95
C LYS A 656 -2.91 -34.46 -30.18
N LYS A 657 -3.75 -34.88 -31.12
CA LYS A 657 -3.30 -35.52 -32.37
C LYS A 657 -2.52 -34.55 -33.27
N GLN A 658 -2.91 -33.27 -33.30
CA GLN A 658 -2.19 -32.24 -34.05
C GLN A 658 -0.80 -31.98 -33.45
N ILE A 659 -0.70 -31.77 -32.12
CA ILE A 659 0.59 -31.59 -31.44
C ILE A 659 1.52 -32.78 -31.70
N ALA A 660 1.02 -34.00 -31.57
CA ALA A 660 1.81 -35.21 -31.77
C ALA A 660 2.35 -35.35 -33.21
N LYS A 661 1.69 -34.71 -34.19
CA LYS A 661 2.06 -34.78 -35.61
C LYS A 661 2.99 -33.64 -36.04
N GLU A 662 2.81 -32.45 -35.49
CA GLU A 662 3.42 -31.22 -36.01
C GLU A 662 4.63 -30.74 -35.20
N GLU A 663 4.70 -31.03 -33.90
CA GLU A 663 5.67 -30.39 -32.99
C GLU A 663 6.37 -31.43 -32.08
N ARG A 664 7.50 -31.98 -32.54
CA ARG A 664 8.22 -33.09 -31.87
C ARG A 664 8.64 -32.77 -30.43
N HIS A 665 9.12 -31.56 -30.15
CA HIS A 665 9.56 -31.17 -28.81
C HIS A 665 8.37 -30.98 -27.85
N ILE A 666 7.32 -30.28 -28.28
CA ILE A 666 6.12 -30.06 -27.46
C ILE A 666 5.43 -31.39 -27.15
N ALA A 667 5.27 -32.27 -28.15
CA ALA A 667 4.67 -33.58 -27.98
C ALA A 667 5.36 -34.41 -26.90
N LYS A 668 6.70 -34.35 -26.83
CA LYS A 668 7.47 -35.08 -25.83
C LYS A 668 7.26 -34.55 -24.41
N TYR A 669 7.20 -33.24 -24.24
CA TYR A 669 6.88 -32.62 -22.95
C TYR A 669 5.45 -32.92 -22.50
N VAL A 670 4.50 -32.95 -23.44
CA VAL A 670 3.10 -33.34 -23.18
C VAL A 670 2.98 -34.82 -22.78
N GLU A 671 3.79 -35.70 -23.37
CA GLU A 671 3.82 -37.12 -23.00
C GLU A 671 4.45 -37.36 -21.61
N ALA A 672 5.44 -36.54 -21.24
CA ALA A 672 6.14 -36.64 -19.96
C ALA A 672 5.38 -36.01 -18.79
N HIS A 673 4.56 -34.99 -19.05
CA HIS A 673 3.83 -34.24 -18.02
C HIS A 673 2.32 -34.26 -18.26
N GLU A 674 1.60 -35.04 -17.46
CA GLU A 674 0.14 -35.10 -17.53
C GLU A 674 -0.50 -33.74 -17.18
N GLY A 675 -1.47 -33.31 -17.99
CA GLY A 675 -2.18 -32.04 -17.84
C GLY A 675 -1.54 -30.84 -18.58
N LEU A 676 -0.38 -31.01 -19.22
CA LEU A 676 0.24 -29.94 -20.02
C LEU A 676 -0.55 -29.65 -21.30
N ASP A 677 -1.14 -30.69 -21.90
CA ASP A 677 -2.08 -30.61 -23.02
C ASP A 677 -3.30 -29.74 -22.70
N GLU A 678 -3.89 -29.91 -21.51
CA GLU A 678 -5.02 -29.10 -21.03
C GLU A 678 -4.66 -27.62 -20.90
N LEU A 679 -3.45 -27.32 -20.38
CA LEU A 679 -2.93 -25.95 -20.28
C LEU A 679 -2.69 -25.31 -21.67
N CYS A 680 -2.04 -26.05 -22.58
CA CYS A 680 -1.82 -25.61 -23.95
C CYS A 680 -3.14 -25.34 -24.68
N PHE A 681 -4.16 -26.18 -24.48
CA PHE A 681 -5.47 -26.01 -25.09
C PHE A 681 -6.18 -24.72 -24.64
N ILE A 682 -6.10 -24.37 -23.36
CA ILE A 682 -6.65 -23.11 -22.86
C ILE A 682 -5.86 -21.90 -23.37
N LEU A 683 -4.53 -22.01 -23.44
CA LEU A 683 -3.69 -20.94 -24.01
C LEU A 683 -3.94 -20.71 -25.49
N LEU A 684 -4.28 -21.75 -26.25
CA LEU A 684 -4.72 -21.65 -27.65
C LEU A 684 -5.97 -20.76 -27.76
N HIS A 685 -7.04 -21.14 -27.08
CA HIS A 685 -8.31 -20.40 -27.13
C HIS A 685 -8.16 -18.98 -26.56
N TRP A 686 -7.33 -18.80 -25.53
CA TRP A 686 -6.99 -17.48 -24.99
C TRP A 686 -6.26 -16.62 -26.02
N GLY A 687 -5.28 -17.18 -26.74
CA GLY A 687 -4.56 -16.47 -27.79
C GLY A 687 -5.44 -16.09 -28.98
N GLU A 688 -6.41 -16.93 -29.33
CA GLU A 688 -7.42 -16.63 -30.36
C GLU A 688 -8.36 -15.50 -29.92
N GLN A 689 -8.87 -15.56 -28.68
CA GLN A 689 -9.74 -14.53 -28.10
C GLN A 689 -9.07 -13.14 -28.08
N HIS A 690 -7.75 -13.10 -27.88
CA HIS A 690 -6.96 -11.88 -27.88
C HIS A 690 -6.36 -11.52 -29.25
N ALA A 691 -6.68 -12.27 -30.31
CA ALA A 691 -6.17 -12.10 -31.66
C ALA A 691 -4.63 -12.01 -31.71
N LEU A 692 -3.95 -12.85 -30.93
CA LEU A 692 -2.49 -12.87 -30.83
C LEU A 692 -1.83 -13.56 -32.02
N PHE A 693 -2.53 -14.50 -32.65
CA PHE A 693 -1.94 -15.33 -33.69
C PHE A 693 -1.98 -14.68 -35.07
N ASN A 694 -0.84 -14.73 -35.76
CA ASN A 694 -0.67 -14.26 -37.13
C ASN A 694 0.41 -15.10 -37.83
N HIS A 695 0.76 -14.78 -39.08
CA HIS A 695 1.80 -15.51 -39.82
C HIS A 695 3.17 -15.53 -39.12
N GLU A 696 3.45 -14.56 -38.25
CA GLU A 696 4.71 -14.44 -37.53
C GLU A 696 4.69 -14.98 -36.09
N PHE A 697 3.51 -15.06 -35.45
CA PHE A 697 3.32 -15.58 -34.11
C PHE A 697 2.26 -16.67 -34.12
N GLN A 698 2.69 -17.93 -34.05
CA GLN A 698 1.84 -19.11 -34.11
C GLN A 698 1.63 -19.72 -32.71
N PRO A 699 0.60 -20.56 -32.50
CA PRO A 699 0.35 -21.23 -31.22
C PRO A 699 1.57 -21.96 -30.63
N ARG A 700 2.38 -22.61 -31.47
CA ARG A 700 3.61 -23.30 -31.06
C ARG A 700 4.60 -22.39 -30.33
N HIS A 701 4.68 -21.11 -30.68
CA HIS A 701 5.58 -20.17 -30.00
C HIS A 701 5.09 -19.88 -28.59
N LEU A 702 3.77 -19.77 -28.38
CA LEU A 702 3.17 -19.56 -27.06
C LEU A 702 3.39 -20.78 -26.15
N PHE A 703 3.25 -21.99 -26.70
CA PHE A 703 3.50 -23.23 -25.96
C PHE A 703 4.98 -23.40 -25.62
N THR A 704 5.88 -23.06 -26.54
CA THR A 704 7.32 -23.10 -26.29
C THR A 704 7.73 -22.09 -25.22
N LEU A 705 7.12 -20.90 -25.19
CA LEU A 705 7.30 -19.94 -24.09
C LEU A 705 6.84 -20.48 -22.74
N LEU A 706 5.76 -21.28 -22.69
CA LEU A 706 5.31 -21.95 -21.46
C LEU A 706 6.35 -22.98 -21.00
N LEU A 707 6.95 -23.75 -21.92
CA LEU A 707 8.00 -24.70 -21.60
C LEU A 707 9.26 -24.00 -21.06
N ILE A 708 9.73 -22.94 -21.71
CA ILE A 708 10.87 -22.14 -21.24
C ILE A 708 10.59 -21.56 -19.85
N HIS A 709 9.35 -21.14 -19.60
CA HIS A 709 8.92 -20.67 -18.29
C HIS A 709 8.95 -21.77 -17.24
N GLY A 710 8.55 -23.00 -17.55
CA GLY A 710 8.62 -24.13 -16.61
C GLY A 710 10.02 -24.65 -16.35
N LEU A 711 10.94 -24.49 -17.30
CA LEU A 711 12.35 -24.89 -17.16
C LEU A 711 13.23 -23.79 -16.56
N ASP A 712 12.68 -22.58 -16.32
CA ASP A 712 13.40 -21.35 -15.98
C ASP A 712 14.60 -21.01 -16.90
N MET A 713 14.49 -21.36 -18.19
CA MET A 713 15.58 -21.23 -19.18
C MET A 713 15.62 -19.86 -19.88
N PHE A 714 15.06 -18.83 -19.27
CA PHE A 714 15.19 -17.48 -19.81
C PHE A 714 16.62 -16.92 -19.60
N PRO A 715 17.13 -16.05 -20.50
CA PRO A 715 18.52 -15.58 -20.45
C PRO A 715 18.94 -14.91 -19.13
N LYS A 716 18.00 -14.38 -18.34
CA LYS A 716 18.20 -14.06 -16.93
C LYS A 716 17.48 -15.11 -16.09
N LYS A 717 18.24 -16.02 -15.46
CA LYS A 717 17.71 -16.97 -14.49
C LYS A 717 16.97 -16.25 -13.37
N ARG A 718 15.85 -16.81 -12.91
CA ARG A 718 15.23 -16.38 -11.66
C ARG A 718 16.10 -16.91 -10.53
N SER A 719 16.37 -16.09 -9.52
CA SER A 719 17.24 -16.50 -8.40
C SER A 719 16.62 -17.59 -7.51
N ASP A 720 15.37 -17.96 -7.75
CA ASP A 720 14.60 -18.89 -6.92
C ASP A 720 14.45 -20.25 -7.59
N ALA A 721 15.03 -21.28 -6.98
CA ALA A 721 14.88 -22.69 -7.39
C ALA A 721 13.43 -23.21 -7.35
N ALA A 722 12.50 -22.46 -6.74
CA ALA A 722 11.06 -22.77 -6.74
C ALA A 722 10.36 -22.47 -8.08
N SER A 723 11.03 -21.73 -8.97
CA SER A 723 10.51 -21.32 -10.29
C SER A 723 10.50 -22.46 -11.30
N GLU A 724 11.40 -23.44 -11.13
CA GLU A 724 11.47 -24.62 -11.99
C GLU A 724 10.32 -25.57 -11.63
N TRP A 725 9.49 -25.89 -12.63
CA TRP A 725 8.37 -26.81 -12.48
C TRP A 725 8.29 -27.87 -13.58
N LEU A 726 9.19 -27.80 -14.56
CA LEU A 726 9.47 -28.84 -15.55
C LEU A 726 10.92 -29.30 -15.40
N GLU A 727 11.17 -30.57 -15.73
CA GLU A 727 12.52 -31.11 -15.84
C GLU A 727 12.97 -31.04 -17.31
N LYS A 728 14.26 -30.76 -17.57
CA LYS A 728 14.79 -30.77 -18.92
C LYS A 728 14.81 -32.21 -19.45
N LEU A 729 14.10 -32.44 -20.56
CA LEU A 729 14.02 -33.75 -21.18
C LEU A 729 15.05 -33.89 -22.31
N ASP A 730 15.67 -35.05 -22.41
CA ASP A 730 16.38 -35.46 -23.62
C ASP A 730 15.34 -35.84 -24.68
N LEU A 731 15.35 -35.19 -25.85
CA LEU A 731 14.41 -35.40 -26.95
C LEU A 731 14.54 -36.77 -27.64
N ASP A 732 15.59 -37.53 -27.36
CA ASP A 732 15.81 -38.87 -27.91
C ASP A 732 15.68 -40.02 -26.88
N ALA A 733 15.62 -39.73 -25.58
CA ALA A 733 15.47 -40.76 -24.51
C ALA A 733 14.02 -41.21 -24.27
N THR A 734 13.80 -42.47 -23.84
CA THR A 734 12.49 -42.96 -23.36
C THR A 734 12.12 -42.34 -22.01
N ILE A 735 10.86 -41.89 -21.88
CA ILE A 735 10.34 -41.24 -20.67
C ILE A 735 10.19 -42.29 -19.56
N ALA A 736 11.01 -42.19 -18.51
CA ALA A 736 11.03 -43.16 -17.41
C ALA A 736 10.06 -42.82 -16.26
N ASN A 737 9.73 -41.53 -16.08
CA ASN A 737 8.86 -41.05 -15.01
C ASN A 737 7.92 -39.98 -15.55
N ARG A 738 6.61 -40.09 -15.26
CA ARG A 738 5.62 -39.09 -15.68
C ARG A 738 5.31 -38.15 -14.51
N GLY A 739 5.53 -36.87 -14.72
CA GLY A 739 5.12 -35.84 -13.75
C GLY A 739 3.64 -35.49 -13.92
N ASP A 740 2.95 -35.14 -12.84
CA ASP A 740 1.57 -34.66 -12.91
C ASP A 740 1.48 -33.20 -12.45
N ILE A 741 1.19 -32.29 -13.37
CA ILE A 741 1.06 -30.85 -13.08
C ILE A 741 -0.15 -30.58 -12.18
N ARG A 742 -1.18 -31.44 -12.22
CA ARG A 742 -2.39 -31.31 -11.39
C ARG A 742 -2.09 -31.47 -9.90
N SER A 743 -1.04 -32.21 -9.55
CA SER A 743 -0.66 -32.50 -8.16
C SER A 743 0.11 -31.37 -7.47
N ARG A 744 0.52 -30.33 -8.21
CA ARG A 744 1.27 -29.18 -7.67
C ARG A 744 0.38 -28.32 -6.77
N ILE A 745 0.99 -27.65 -5.78
CA ILE A 745 0.28 -26.68 -4.92
C ILE A 745 -0.32 -25.59 -5.80
N GLY A 746 -1.66 -25.56 -5.83
CA GLY A 746 -2.46 -24.67 -6.65
C GLY A 746 -2.68 -25.06 -8.12
N GLY A 747 -2.21 -26.24 -8.52
CA GLY A 747 -2.47 -26.89 -9.81
C GLY A 747 -2.23 -26.01 -11.03
N PHE A 748 -3.05 -26.22 -12.06
CA PHE A 748 -3.05 -25.43 -13.30
C PHE A 748 -3.17 -23.92 -13.07
N GLY A 749 -3.95 -23.51 -12.07
CA GLY A 749 -4.21 -22.09 -11.83
C GLY A 749 -2.98 -21.34 -11.33
N ALA A 750 -2.14 -21.97 -10.50
CA ALA A 750 -0.89 -21.38 -10.05
C ALA A 750 0.07 -21.18 -11.23
N VAL A 751 0.25 -22.22 -12.06
CA VAL A 751 1.12 -22.18 -13.25
C VAL A 751 0.65 -21.10 -14.23
N LEU A 752 -0.64 -21.05 -14.53
CA LEU A 752 -1.18 -20.10 -15.49
C LEU A 752 -1.08 -18.65 -15.00
N MET A 753 -1.36 -18.40 -13.72
CA MET A 753 -1.21 -17.06 -13.13
C MET A 753 0.25 -16.60 -13.10
N GLU A 754 1.19 -17.49 -12.76
CA GLU A 754 2.62 -17.20 -12.76
C GLU A 754 3.15 -16.95 -14.19
N PHE A 755 2.64 -17.72 -15.15
CA PHE A 755 2.95 -17.52 -16.56
C PHE A 755 2.46 -16.16 -17.08
N PHE A 756 1.19 -15.80 -16.84
CA PHE A 756 0.68 -14.48 -17.24
C PHE A 756 1.37 -13.33 -16.50
N LYS A 757 1.68 -13.50 -15.21
CA LYS A 757 2.48 -12.54 -14.42
C LYS A 757 3.83 -12.30 -15.08
N TYR A 758 4.53 -13.37 -15.45
CA TYR A 758 5.83 -13.29 -16.09
C TYR A 758 5.76 -12.64 -17.47
N LEU A 759 4.85 -13.08 -18.34
CA LEU A 759 4.65 -12.50 -19.67
C LEU A 759 4.25 -11.01 -19.61
N GLY A 760 3.44 -10.62 -18.62
CA GLY A 760 3.06 -9.22 -18.38
C GLY A 760 4.17 -8.39 -17.72
N GLY A 761 5.14 -9.05 -17.10
CA GLY A 761 6.23 -8.47 -16.33
C GLY A 761 7.27 -7.72 -17.17
N ARG A 762 8.04 -6.86 -16.50
CA ARG A 762 9.06 -6.05 -17.19
C ARG A 762 10.24 -6.87 -17.70
N ILE A 763 10.66 -7.90 -16.95
CA ILE A 763 11.79 -8.77 -17.31
C ILE A 763 11.56 -9.34 -18.71
N PHE A 764 10.33 -9.81 -18.98
CA PHE A 764 9.96 -10.34 -20.28
C PHE A 764 10.02 -9.28 -21.40
N LYS A 765 9.57 -8.04 -21.13
CA LYS A 765 9.63 -6.91 -22.07
C LYS A 765 11.05 -6.40 -22.37
N GLN A 766 12.06 -6.81 -21.60
CA GLN A 766 13.45 -6.38 -21.83
C GLN A 766 14.19 -7.28 -22.83
N TYR A 767 13.64 -8.45 -23.18
CA TYR A 767 14.29 -9.36 -24.12
C TYR A 767 14.20 -8.83 -25.55
N ARG A 768 15.36 -8.56 -26.14
CA ARG A 768 15.47 -8.20 -27.56
C ARG A 768 15.18 -9.38 -28.48
N PHE A 769 15.60 -10.57 -28.07
CA PHE A 769 15.28 -11.83 -28.71
C PHE A 769 15.16 -12.94 -27.67
N ILE A 770 14.37 -13.96 -27.97
CA ILE A 770 14.21 -15.18 -27.17
C ILE A 770 14.50 -16.37 -28.09
N SER A 771 15.55 -17.13 -27.77
CA SER A 771 15.90 -18.37 -28.49
C SER A 771 15.14 -19.55 -27.92
N PHE A 772 14.67 -20.45 -28.79
CA PHE A 772 14.00 -21.70 -28.41
C PHE A 772 14.90 -22.93 -28.46
N GLU A 773 16.19 -22.74 -28.76
CA GLU A 773 17.19 -23.81 -28.97
C GLU A 773 17.29 -24.74 -27.75
N GLU A 774 17.19 -24.18 -26.54
CA GLU A 774 17.27 -24.92 -25.28
C GLU A 774 16.13 -25.92 -25.06
N VAL A 775 15.01 -25.75 -25.75
CA VAL A 775 13.83 -26.65 -25.72
C VAL A 775 13.77 -27.50 -27.01
N GLY A 776 14.76 -27.39 -27.89
CA GLY A 776 14.90 -28.17 -29.11
C GLY A 776 14.15 -27.62 -30.33
N SER A 777 13.95 -26.30 -30.40
CA SER A 777 13.44 -25.62 -31.60
C SER A 777 14.44 -24.57 -32.09
N ASP A 778 14.70 -24.54 -33.40
CA ASP A 778 15.63 -23.58 -34.02
C ASP A 778 15.01 -22.17 -34.23
N GLU A 779 13.77 -21.97 -33.78
CA GLU A 779 13.04 -20.71 -33.95
C GLU A 779 13.43 -19.67 -32.87
N PHE A 780 13.26 -18.39 -33.19
CA PHE A 780 13.48 -17.28 -32.26
C PHE A 780 12.40 -16.20 -32.39
N LEU A 781 12.11 -15.52 -31.29
CA LEU A 781 11.18 -14.40 -31.24
C LEU A 781 11.93 -13.08 -31.09
N LEU A 782 11.49 -12.03 -31.81
CA LEU A 782 11.99 -10.66 -31.70
C LEU A 782 11.03 -9.78 -30.88
N ASP A 783 11.56 -8.77 -30.17
CA ASP A 783 10.86 -7.86 -29.26
C ASP A 783 9.54 -7.27 -29.83
N SER A 784 9.56 -6.74 -31.05
CA SER A 784 8.38 -6.11 -31.69
C SER A 784 7.16 -7.05 -31.80
N LYS A 785 7.40 -8.36 -31.80
CA LYS A 785 6.38 -9.40 -31.93
C LYS A 785 5.77 -9.83 -30.59
N VAL A 786 6.45 -9.53 -29.48
CA VAL A 786 6.10 -9.99 -28.13
C VAL A 786 5.32 -8.93 -27.34
N ALA A 787 5.36 -7.67 -27.78
CA ALA A 787 4.63 -6.58 -27.13
C ALA A 787 3.09 -6.79 -27.03
N PRO A 788 2.39 -7.28 -28.08
CA PRO A 788 0.95 -7.59 -27.97
C PRO A 788 0.66 -8.71 -26.96
N LEU A 789 1.47 -9.77 -26.96
CA LEU A 789 1.39 -10.87 -26.00
C LEU A 789 1.56 -10.38 -24.57
N SER A 790 2.58 -9.57 -24.31
CA SER A 790 2.84 -9.04 -22.97
C SER A 790 1.71 -8.12 -22.47
N ARG A 791 1.11 -7.32 -23.37
CA ARG A 791 -0.05 -6.49 -23.03
C ARG A 791 -1.28 -7.33 -22.72
N ALA A 792 -1.56 -8.36 -23.51
CA ALA A 792 -2.68 -9.27 -23.29
C ALA A 792 -2.50 -10.02 -21.96
N ALA A 793 -1.34 -10.66 -21.75
CA ALA A 793 -1.04 -11.41 -20.54
C ALA A 793 -1.11 -10.55 -19.28
N GLY A 794 -0.52 -9.35 -19.29
CA GLY A 794 -0.61 -8.43 -18.16
C GLY A 794 -2.06 -8.00 -17.87
N ARG A 795 -2.86 -7.71 -18.90
CA ARG A 795 -4.28 -7.36 -18.73
C ARG A 795 -5.08 -8.54 -18.17
N THR A 796 -4.86 -9.76 -18.68
CA THR A 796 -5.51 -10.98 -18.20
C THR A 796 -5.14 -11.25 -16.75
N TYR A 797 -3.86 -11.16 -16.38
CA TYR A 797 -3.39 -11.31 -15.00
C TYR A 797 -4.10 -10.32 -14.06
N TYR A 798 -4.07 -9.02 -14.37
CA TYR A 798 -4.72 -8.01 -13.52
C TYR A 798 -6.24 -8.13 -13.49
N GLN A 799 -6.88 -8.52 -14.60
CA GLN A 799 -8.33 -8.76 -14.61
C GLN A 799 -8.69 -9.90 -13.67
N ILE A 800 -7.96 -11.01 -13.71
CA ILE A 800 -8.20 -12.15 -12.82
C ILE A 800 -7.88 -11.74 -11.37
N SER A 801 -6.72 -11.12 -11.12
CA SER A 801 -6.29 -10.68 -9.78
C SER A 801 -7.15 -9.57 -9.16
N PHE A 802 -7.83 -8.72 -9.93
CA PHE A 802 -8.70 -7.67 -9.35
C PHE A 802 -10.16 -8.06 -9.28
N SER A 803 -10.62 -8.97 -10.16
CA SER A 803 -12.02 -9.41 -10.17
C SER A 803 -12.27 -10.65 -9.32
N GLY A 804 -11.29 -11.55 -9.24
CA GLY A 804 -11.49 -12.91 -8.76
C GLY A 804 -12.37 -13.76 -9.70
N VAL A 805 -12.53 -13.34 -10.96
CA VAL A 805 -13.38 -13.95 -11.99
C VAL A 805 -12.56 -14.25 -13.24
N PHE A 806 -12.90 -15.34 -13.93
CA PHE A 806 -12.16 -15.85 -15.09
C PHE A 806 -12.69 -15.35 -16.44
N ALA A 807 -13.40 -14.20 -16.46
CA ALA A 807 -13.98 -13.62 -17.68
C ALA A 807 -12.94 -13.20 -18.73
N ALA A 808 -11.67 -13.11 -18.34
CA ALA A 808 -10.54 -12.83 -19.22
C ALA A 808 -9.99 -14.10 -19.91
N LEU A 809 -10.55 -15.27 -19.61
CA LEU A 809 -10.25 -16.55 -20.22
C LEU A 809 -11.40 -17.00 -21.14
N PRO A 810 -11.19 -18.01 -22.00
CA PRO A 810 -12.22 -18.57 -22.86
C PRO A 810 -13.41 -19.08 -22.06
N GLN A 811 -14.61 -18.56 -22.32
CA GLN A 811 -15.84 -18.94 -21.60
C GLN A 811 -16.48 -20.19 -22.21
N LEU A 812 -17.23 -20.96 -21.40
CA LEU A 812 -18.08 -22.06 -21.86
C LEU A 812 -19.31 -21.51 -22.60
N GLU A 813 -19.69 -22.09 -23.74
CA GLU A 813 -20.90 -21.70 -24.49
C GLU A 813 -22.19 -21.85 -23.66
N SER A 814 -22.20 -22.76 -22.69
CA SER A 814 -23.32 -22.99 -21.77
C SER A 814 -23.47 -21.94 -20.66
N GLU A 815 -22.50 -21.04 -20.45
CA GLU A 815 -22.46 -20.07 -19.32
C GLU A 815 -22.85 -18.63 -19.70
N ILE A 816 -23.48 -18.41 -20.86
CA ILE A 816 -24.04 -17.10 -21.27
C ILE A 816 -25.28 -16.68 -20.41
N ILE A 817 -25.61 -17.41 -19.35
CA ILE A 817 -26.76 -17.23 -18.44
C ILE A 817 -26.26 -17.19 -16.98
N PRO A 818 -26.79 -16.33 -16.08
CA PRO A 818 -26.06 -15.87 -14.91
C PRO A 818 -25.77 -16.95 -13.85
N GLN A 819 -24.59 -16.79 -13.26
CA GLN A 819 -23.92 -17.62 -12.26
C GLN A 819 -24.85 -18.15 -11.17
N GLY A 820 -24.97 -19.48 -11.11
CA GLY A 820 -25.53 -20.21 -9.99
C GLY A 820 -24.95 -21.62 -9.97
N TYR A 821 -24.32 -21.96 -8.84
CA TYR A 821 -23.82 -23.29 -8.45
C TYR A 821 -22.56 -23.81 -9.16
N GLU A 822 -21.44 -23.73 -8.43
CA GLU A 822 -20.35 -24.70 -8.57
C GLU A 822 -20.21 -25.47 -7.26
N ALA A 823 -20.76 -26.68 -7.24
CA ALA A 823 -20.39 -27.72 -6.29
C ALA A 823 -19.46 -28.68 -7.02
N SER A 824 -18.22 -28.84 -6.54
CA SER A 824 -17.38 -29.95 -6.97
C SER A 824 -17.51 -31.10 -5.96
N GLU A 825 -17.91 -32.26 -6.47
CA GLU A 825 -17.86 -33.53 -5.78
C GLU A 825 -16.40 -33.96 -5.66
N GLU A 826 -15.81 -33.82 -4.49
CA GLU A 826 -14.84 -34.75 -3.92
C GLU A 826 -14.60 -34.32 -2.47
N GLY A 827 -15.00 -35.17 -1.53
CA GLY A 827 -15.13 -34.87 -0.10
C GLY A 827 -13.82 -34.60 0.65
N LYS A 828 -13.06 -33.57 0.27
CA LYS A 828 -11.93 -33.02 1.01
C LYS A 828 -12.15 -31.53 1.31
N ARG A 829 -12.05 -31.17 2.60
CA ARG A 829 -12.14 -29.79 3.10
C ARG A 829 -10.74 -29.18 3.15
N LEU A 830 -10.51 -28.11 2.39
CA LEU A 830 -9.34 -27.24 2.55
C LEU A 830 -9.75 -26.03 3.38
N TYR A 831 -9.06 -25.81 4.50
CA TYR A 831 -9.16 -24.58 5.29
C TYR A 831 -7.88 -23.79 5.07
N GLU A 832 -8.00 -22.52 4.72
CA GLU A 832 -6.89 -21.58 4.90
C GLU A 832 -6.80 -21.27 6.40
N ILE A 833 -5.74 -21.77 7.04
CA ILE A 833 -5.39 -21.47 8.43
C ILE A 833 -4.16 -20.55 8.37
N ASP A 834 -4.02 -19.65 9.35
CA ASP A 834 -2.78 -18.90 9.56
C ASP A 834 -1.57 -19.84 9.42
N PRO A 835 -0.50 -19.45 8.69
CA PRO A 835 0.67 -20.31 8.52
C PRO A 835 1.25 -20.68 9.88
N PHE A 836 0.99 -21.91 10.31
CA PHE A 836 1.48 -22.44 11.57
C PHE A 836 2.98 -22.74 11.43
N THR A 837 3.80 -21.74 11.75
CA THR A 837 5.25 -21.85 11.64
C THR A 837 5.81 -22.42 12.94
N ILE A 838 6.33 -23.64 12.90
CA ILE A 838 7.00 -24.27 14.05
C ILE A 838 8.49 -23.92 13.98
N GLU A 839 8.97 -23.18 14.97
CA GLU A 839 10.38 -22.84 15.11
C GLU A 839 11.09 -23.86 16.00
N LEU A 840 12.09 -24.54 15.43
CA LEU A 840 12.88 -25.53 16.16
C LEU A 840 14.18 -24.88 16.71
N PRO A 841 14.56 -25.13 17.98
CA PRO A 841 15.84 -24.69 18.54
C PRO A 841 17.01 -25.32 17.77
N SER A 842 18.02 -24.53 17.42
CA SER A 842 19.20 -24.99 16.65
C SER A 842 20.02 -26.08 17.37
N ALA A 843 19.97 -26.10 18.71
CA ALA A 843 20.83 -26.92 19.57
C ALA A 843 20.53 -28.44 19.56
N LYS A 844 19.55 -28.92 18.80
CA LYS A 844 19.29 -30.35 18.67
C LYS A 844 19.29 -30.74 17.20
N ASN A 845 20.16 -31.69 16.85
CA ASN A 845 20.08 -32.49 15.61
C ASN A 845 18.82 -33.37 15.63
N VAL A 846 17.64 -32.75 15.72
CA VAL A 846 16.38 -33.46 15.52
C VAL A 846 16.18 -33.58 14.02
N GLN A 847 15.90 -34.79 13.55
CA GLN A 847 15.57 -35.06 12.16
C GLN A 847 14.27 -34.31 11.84
N MET A 848 14.43 -33.15 11.20
CA MET A 848 13.32 -32.28 10.80
C MET A 848 12.28 -33.03 9.95
N GLN A 849 12.74 -34.00 9.16
CA GLN A 849 11.88 -34.87 8.37
C GLN A 849 11.00 -35.79 9.23
N ASP A 850 11.50 -36.31 10.35
CA ASP A 850 10.71 -37.17 11.24
C ASP A 850 9.64 -36.38 11.99
N ILE A 851 9.95 -35.16 12.43
CA ILE A 851 8.93 -34.28 13.04
C ILE A 851 7.88 -33.90 12.00
N LEU A 852 8.30 -33.54 10.78
CA LEU A 852 7.37 -33.17 9.71
C LEU A 852 6.43 -34.33 9.42
N ARG A 853 7.00 -35.52 9.24
CA ARG A 853 6.27 -36.75 8.98
C ARG A 853 5.34 -37.12 10.13
N ASN A 854 5.81 -37.08 11.38
CA ASN A 854 4.96 -37.36 12.53
C ASN A 854 3.81 -36.36 12.68
N ILE A 855 4.05 -35.07 12.43
CA ILE A 855 3.00 -34.05 12.47
C ILE A 855 2.00 -34.29 11.32
N THR A 856 2.49 -34.51 10.10
CA THR A 856 1.65 -34.83 8.94
C THR A 856 0.82 -36.09 9.18
N ASP A 857 1.40 -37.15 9.73
CA ASP A 857 0.74 -38.43 9.97
C ASP A 857 -0.29 -38.36 11.11
N LEU A 858 -0.03 -37.56 12.16
CA LEU A 858 -0.95 -37.39 13.30
C LEU A 858 -2.06 -36.36 13.05
N THR A 859 -1.81 -35.35 12.20
CA THR A 859 -2.72 -34.21 12.01
C THR A 859 -3.41 -34.19 10.63
N ASN A 860 -3.00 -35.05 9.69
CA ASN A 860 -3.44 -35.04 8.28
C ASN A 860 -3.17 -33.71 7.54
N VAL A 861 -2.29 -32.85 8.07
CA VAL A 861 -1.90 -31.58 7.42
C VAL A 861 -0.98 -31.86 6.24
N GLN A 862 -1.45 -31.60 5.01
CA GLN A 862 -0.72 -31.88 3.77
C GLN A 862 0.39 -30.86 3.45
N HIS A 863 0.32 -29.66 4.01
CA HIS A 863 1.24 -28.57 3.73
C HIS A 863 1.75 -27.97 5.05
N LEU A 864 2.93 -28.42 5.48
CA LEU A 864 3.59 -27.97 6.70
C LEU A 864 4.97 -27.38 6.33
N ALA A 865 5.21 -26.11 6.68
CA ALA A 865 6.50 -25.47 6.50
C ALA A 865 7.22 -25.35 7.86
N MET A 866 8.43 -25.91 7.95
CA MET A 866 9.28 -25.78 9.15
C MET A 866 10.55 -24.99 8.81
N ARG A 867 10.93 -24.07 9.71
CA ARG A 867 12.17 -23.32 9.59
C ARG A 867 13.11 -23.61 10.76
N LYS A 868 14.39 -23.83 10.45
CA LYS A 868 15.45 -23.78 11.46
C LYS A 868 15.75 -22.32 11.77
N LEU A 869 15.87 -21.99 13.05
CA LEU A 869 16.57 -20.76 13.42
C LEU A 869 17.97 -20.80 12.82
N LYS A 870 18.36 -19.77 12.07
CA LYS A 870 19.75 -19.60 11.67
C LYS A 870 20.58 -19.51 12.95
N GLU A 871 21.61 -20.33 13.06
CA GLU A 871 22.67 -20.12 14.05
C GLU A 871 23.44 -18.88 13.62
N ASP A 872 22.94 -17.70 13.99
CA ASP A 872 23.74 -16.52 14.17
C ASP A 872 23.01 -15.56 15.10
N TYR A 873 23.76 -14.94 16.01
CA TYR A 873 23.38 -14.03 17.11
C TYR A 873 23.02 -14.61 18.49
N ARG A 874 23.53 -15.80 18.85
CA ARG A 874 23.75 -16.15 20.27
C ARG A 874 25.15 -16.72 20.52
N GLY A 875 26.13 -16.06 19.92
CA GLY A 875 27.55 -16.35 20.09
C GLY A 875 28.36 -15.08 20.29
N LYS A 876 27.91 -14.17 21.17
CA LYS A 876 28.73 -13.24 21.97
C LYS A 876 27.84 -12.51 22.97
#